data_AF-A0A2H0MV93-F1
#
_entry.id   AF-A0A2H0MV93-F1
#
_cell.length_a   1.000
_cell.length_b   1.000
_cell.length_c   1.000
_cell.angle_alpha   90.00
_cell.angle_beta   90.00
_cell.angle_gamma   90.00
#
_symmetry.space_group_name_H-M   'P 1'
#
loop_
_entity.id
_entity.type
_entity.pdbx_description
1 polymer ?
#
loop_
_entity_poly.entity_id
_entity_poly.type
_entity_poly.pdbx_seq_one_letter_code
_entity_poly.pdbx_strand_id
1 'polypeptide(L)'
;MNLMKLGEKALAQNASLARISNTRSSRKSSNPNKGRRGQVFQTFARPGRGLTAFILFLVQTIGLFPAVVFALPSNPSVQAGSATTTQTAPDTLTINQSTQKAIINWDSFSISNPERVDFQLSHGASGVTLNRVTGDTPSNIFGTLTSNGQFMLINPNGILFGANSRVDVNGLVATTSDISNSDFMAGNYNFNIAPDIARSIINRGSLNVADGGLLALVAPGVANEGIINAKLGRVSLAGANTFTLDLYGDQLVNIGLNSQVTEKVIGPNGDALNALVSNSGSIFADAGTVRLDVNSAKGIVDNVINMDGVIQAQSFQQKNGKIILSGGSSGNVQVNGTLDASGYGAGETGGTVHVLGENLNLLGATKIDTSGDFGGGEILVGGDYQGKGAVQNAQNNNVYSNAEFYADALTQGNGGRIIFWADRRTQFLGRLKARGGKLFGDGGFAEVSGKEELFFNGTADLSASNGKTGSLLLDPDTITVKNGSGSTASGAVTIGGSSVNNATIYENTLEALSSTTDIILLADDSITMENLSDGTLDLAQGSGNSVTFTATAGNITFSDTSDALQTAGGAITFTAGGTITLGALTSGGGDITLKSKDLNFAGAINSGAGSLAITAQNRVVSFGVTTITPTTLGLGDATGTDMTLSGAELGRITTTNLTLTSASVTVDNVTAANSNNISGTVTLNATEDNSSVTFNNTSTFNTLTVNADQGIAINGNLTTDTGALTLEGDADNSADTGDSISIASGVTLTSASSMTLDATTGGISSAGTASFNATGNLAFNNTFISGGATTLSAGTTGDITLTNSANDFTGAVSITSARNVTLVDTNAIDLGASTISGTFGLTAGGAVTDSGTLAVTGTTTITAGSTNNI
;
A
#
# COMPACT_ATOMS: atom_id res chain seq x y z
N MET A 1 49.85 -1.68 -2.75
CA MET A 1 51.29 -1.65 -3.02
C MET A 1 51.53 -0.75 -4.23
N ASN A 2 52.35 0.30 -4.02
CA ASN A 2 52.97 1.29 -4.94
C ASN A 2 52.05 2.23 -5.76
N LEU A 3 52.03 3.57 -5.61
CA LEU A 3 53.01 4.69 -5.44
C LEU A 3 53.76 5.18 -6.70
N MET A 4 53.81 6.53 -6.80
CA MET A 4 54.64 7.45 -7.61
C MET A 4 53.99 8.02 -8.89
N LYS A 5 54.15 9.30 -9.30
CA LYS A 5 54.74 10.58 -8.79
C LYS A 5 54.33 11.68 -9.82
N LEU A 6 53.86 12.87 -9.41
CA LEU A 6 54.58 14.15 -9.20
C LEU A 6 54.74 15.06 -10.43
N GLY A 7 54.34 16.33 -10.29
CA GLY A 7 54.67 17.45 -11.17
C GLY A 7 54.12 18.80 -10.69
N GLU A 8 54.94 19.56 -9.94
CA GLU A 8 54.75 20.96 -9.50
C GLU A 8 55.50 21.96 -10.41
N LYS A 9 55.05 23.24 -10.39
CA LYS A 9 55.74 24.56 -10.52
C LYS A 9 54.98 25.49 -11.49
N ALA A 10 54.79 26.79 -11.24
CA ALA A 10 55.71 27.75 -10.63
C ALA A 10 55.00 28.98 -9.99
N LEU A 11 55.70 29.56 -9.01
CA LEU A 11 55.47 30.85 -8.34
C LEU A 11 56.82 31.61 -8.35
N ALA A 12 56.82 32.91 -8.63
CA ALA A 12 57.95 33.86 -8.50
C ALA A 12 57.34 35.29 -8.53
N GLN A 13 57.79 36.34 -7.84
CA GLN A 13 59.01 36.56 -7.04
C GLN A 13 58.92 37.93 -6.30
N ASN A 14 59.73 38.04 -5.24
CA ASN A 14 60.51 39.20 -4.76
C ASN A 14 60.11 40.00 -3.51
N ALA A 15 61.14 40.15 -2.65
CA ALA A 15 61.22 40.84 -1.38
C ALA A 15 62.44 41.80 -1.37
N SER A 16 62.46 42.80 -0.47
CA SER A 16 63.62 43.61 -0.03
C SER A 16 63.14 44.57 1.08
N LEU A 17 63.48 44.41 2.38
CA LEU A 17 64.66 44.80 3.18
C LEU A 17 64.81 46.29 3.60
N ALA A 18 65.02 46.47 4.92
CA ALA A 18 65.85 47.45 5.66
C ALA A 18 65.32 48.83 6.16
N ARG A 19 65.00 48.88 7.48
CA ARG A 19 65.62 49.63 8.62
C ARG A 19 66.15 51.09 8.47
N ILE A 20 65.79 51.93 9.48
CA ILE A 20 66.58 52.95 10.27
C ILE A 20 66.06 54.42 10.26
N SER A 21 65.86 54.93 11.50
CA SER A 21 65.90 56.32 12.03
C SER A 21 64.93 57.38 11.42
N ASN A 22 64.55 58.48 12.08
CA ASN A 22 65.15 59.22 13.17
C ASN A 22 64.09 60.05 13.93
N THR A 23 64.48 60.51 15.11
CA THR A 23 63.71 61.29 16.08
C THR A 23 63.78 62.81 15.84
N ARG A 24 62.94 63.53 16.61
CA ARG A 24 63.16 64.84 17.26
C ARG A 24 62.64 66.14 16.61
N SER A 25 61.77 66.79 17.41
CA SER A 25 62.04 68.06 18.11
C SER A 25 61.40 69.35 17.57
N SER A 26 60.40 69.79 18.35
CA SER A 26 60.25 71.10 19.00
C SER A 26 60.44 72.40 18.21
N ARG A 27 59.46 73.31 18.38
CA ARG A 27 59.75 74.65 18.93
C ARG A 27 58.51 75.33 19.53
N LYS A 28 58.71 75.80 20.76
CA LYS A 28 57.91 76.75 21.56
C LYS A 28 57.95 78.16 20.95
N SER A 29 56.90 78.95 21.23
CA SER A 29 56.94 80.41 21.50
C SER A 29 55.50 80.86 21.86
N SER A 30 55.09 80.92 23.14
CA SER A 30 55.26 82.02 24.14
C SER A 30 54.42 83.30 23.92
N ASN A 31 53.28 83.37 24.65
CA ASN A 31 52.79 84.44 25.60
C ASN A 31 52.73 85.94 25.16
N PRO A 32 52.16 86.90 25.94
CA PRO A 32 51.28 86.87 27.13
C PRO A 32 50.18 88.01 27.19
N ASN A 33 49.56 88.17 28.39
CA ASN A 33 48.95 89.37 29.02
C ASN A 33 47.43 89.60 28.86
N LYS A 34 46.64 90.12 29.84
CA LYS A 34 46.74 90.37 31.31
C LYS A 34 45.40 91.00 31.76
N GLY A 35 45.06 90.88 33.05
CA GLY A 35 44.09 91.75 33.80
C GLY A 35 42.96 90.94 34.46
N ARG A 36 42.83 90.70 35.78
CA ARG A 36 43.21 91.28 37.10
C ARG A 36 42.11 92.16 37.75
N ARG A 37 41.75 91.77 38.99
CA ARG A 37 41.02 92.44 40.12
C ARG A 37 39.54 92.02 40.30
N GLY A 38 39.01 91.74 41.50
CA GLY A 38 39.55 91.74 42.87
C GLY A 38 38.51 91.29 43.93
N GLN A 39 39.04 90.68 45.01
CA GLN A 39 38.62 90.51 46.44
C GLN A 39 37.15 90.73 46.90
N VAL A 40 36.66 89.90 47.84
CA VAL A 40 36.53 90.16 49.30
C VAL A 40 36.31 88.83 50.08
N PHE A 41 36.91 88.74 51.27
CA PHE A 41 36.87 87.65 52.26
C PHE A 41 35.55 87.60 53.06
N GLN A 42 35.07 86.40 53.40
CA GLN A 42 34.52 86.10 54.74
C GLN A 42 34.87 84.66 55.17
N THR A 43 35.41 84.56 56.38
CA THR A 43 35.88 83.36 57.07
C THR A 43 34.76 82.74 57.92
N PHE A 44 34.50 81.44 57.77
CA PHE A 44 33.88 80.61 58.79
C PHE A 44 34.57 79.25 58.89
N ALA A 45 34.65 78.74 60.12
CA ALA A 45 35.51 77.66 60.57
C ALA A 45 35.24 76.29 59.91
N ARG A 46 36.32 75.53 59.68
CA ARG A 46 36.30 74.15 59.18
C ARG A 46 35.83 73.17 60.27
N PRO A 47 34.85 72.29 60.03
CA PRO A 47 34.75 71.04 60.78
C PRO A 47 35.82 70.05 60.31
N GLY A 48 36.38 69.29 61.25
CA GLY A 48 37.53 68.41 61.04
C GLY A 48 37.31 67.34 59.98
N ARG A 49 38.34 67.13 59.15
CA ARG A 49 38.41 66.21 58.00
C ARG A 49 38.30 64.70 58.36
N GLY A 50 37.96 64.35 59.60
CA GLY A 50 37.83 62.96 60.05
C GLY A 50 36.42 62.37 59.91
N LEU A 51 35.37 63.18 60.03
CA LEU A 51 33.99 62.67 60.10
C LEU A 51 33.28 62.59 58.75
N THR A 52 33.61 63.49 57.80
CA THR A 52 33.11 63.43 56.41
C THR A 52 33.81 62.35 55.58
N ALA A 53 35.07 62.04 55.86
CA ALA A 53 35.78 60.94 55.20
C ALA A 53 35.27 59.56 55.64
N PHE A 54 34.81 59.41 56.89
CA PHE A 54 34.27 58.14 57.39
C PHE A 54 32.85 57.87 56.89
N ILE A 55 32.01 58.91 56.73
CA ILE A 55 30.65 58.77 56.18
C ILE A 55 30.68 58.57 54.65
N LEU A 56 31.57 59.26 53.91
CA LEU A 56 31.74 59.01 52.46
C LEU A 56 32.41 57.66 52.16
N PHE A 57 33.28 57.16 53.05
CA PHE A 57 33.86 55.82 52.92
C PHE A 57 32.88 54.71 53.31
N LEU A 58 32.00 54.92 54.31
CA LEU A 58 30.92 53.95 54.61
C LEU A 58 29.83 53.92 53.52
N VAL A 59 29.51 55.07 52.90
CA VAL A 59 28.52 55.13 51.81
C VAL A 59 29.08 54.57 50.49
N GLN A 60 30.41 54.60 50.26
CA GLN A 60 31.04 53.92 49.11
C GLN A 60 31.37 52.44 49.34
N THR A 61 31.46 51.95 50.59
CA THR A 61 31.73 50.53 50.87
C THR A 61 30.47 49.66 51.05
N ILE A 62 29.29 50.28 51.20
CA ILE A 62 28.00 49.55 51.22
C ILE A 62 27.42 49.33 49.79
N GLY A 63 27.95 50.00 48.76
CA GLY A 63 27.45 49.92 47.37
C GLY A 63 28.21 48.98 46.42
N LEU A 64 29.10 48.13 46.92
CA LEU A 64 30.00 47.28 46.10
C LEU A 64 29.96 45.81 46.55
N PHE A 65 28.76 45.28 46.74
CA PHE A 65 28.53 43.84 46.56
C PHE A 65 27.72 43.72 45.27
N PRO A 66 28.17 42.98 44.24
CA PRO A 66 27.26 42.58 43.18
C PRO A 66 26.16 41.75 43.86
N ALA A 67 24.99 42.35 44.08
CA ALA A 67 23.81 41.57 44.36
C ALA A 67 23.59 40.74 43.09
N VAL A 68 23.84 39.44 43.18
CA VAL A 68 23.39 38.50 42.16
C VAL A 68 21.87 38.61 42.21
N VAL A 69 21.28 39.32 41.24
CA VAL A 69 19.84 39.37 41.08
C VAL A 69 19.45 38.02 40.48
N PHE A 70 18.97 37.13 41.33
CA PHE A 70 18.44 35.83 40.92
C PHE A 70 17.17 36.05 40.09
N ALA A 71 17.03 35.34 38.98
CA ALA A 71 15.91 35.44 38.03
C ALA A 71 14.79 34.45 38.34
N LEU A 72 14.69 33.99 39.59
CA LEU A 72 13.63 33.12 40.08
C LEU A 72 12.24 33.70 39.78
N PRO A 73 11.19 32.87 39.67
CA PRO A 73 9.83 33.35 39.46
C PRO A 73 9.42 34.40 40.50
N SER A 74 8.79 35.49 40.05
CA SER A 74 8.58 36.68 40.86
C SER A 74 7.10 36.99 41.11
N ASN A 75 6.83 37.60 42.28
CA ASN A 75 5.51 38.06 42.71
C ASN A 75 4.37 37.02 42.57
N PRO A 76 4.47 35.84 43.22
CA PRO A 76 3.43 34.83 43.17
C PRO A 76 2.10 35.34 43.76
N SER A 77 1.00 35.07 43.06
CA SER A 77 -0.36 35.34 43.53
C SER A 77 -1.27 34.14 43.30
N VAL A 78 -1.67 33.46 44.38
CA VAL A 78 -2.56 32.29 44.30
C VAL A 78 -3.99 32.73 43.99
N GLN A 79 -4.52 32.30 42.85
CA GLN A 79 -5.87 32.65 42.38
C GLN A 79 -6.93 31.61 42.76
N ALA A 80 -6.54 30.35 42.91
CA ALA A 80 -7.41 29.26 43.33
C ALA A 80 -6.59 28.12 43.94
N GLY A 81 -7.21 27.32 44.82
CA GLY A 81 -6.53 26.28 45.59
C GLY A 81 -5.66 26.86 46.71
N SER A 82 -4.72 26.05 47.20
CA SER A 82 -3.77 26.46 48.26
C SER A 82 -2.35 26.02 47.89
N ALA A 83 -1.48 27.02 47.71
CA ALA A 83 -0.06 26.84 47.50
C ALA A 83 0.73 27.90 48.29
N THR A 84 1.87 27.52 48.84
CA THR A 84 2.80 28.43 49.52
C THR A 84 4.15 28.42 48.84
N THR A 85 4.71 29.61 48.63
CA THR A 85 6.02 29.79 47.99
C THR A 85 7.05 30.15 49.06
N THR A 86 8.09 29.35 49.15
CA THR A 86 9.18 29.52 50.12
C THR A 86 10.51 29.50 49.39
N GLN A 87 11.28 30.58 49.46
CA GLN A 87 12.66 30.59 48.99
C GLN A 87 13.52 29.89 50.04
N THR A 88 13.92 28.64 49.78
CA THR A 88 14.63 27.77 50.73
C THR A 88 16.15 27.97 50.69
N ALA A 89 16.66 28.53 49.59
CA ALA A 89 18.02 29.02 49.44
C ALA A 89 18.03 30.21 48.46
N PRO A 90 19.11 31.04 48.37
CA PRO A 90 19.15 32.19 47.47
C PRO A 90 18.81 31.87 46.01
N ASP A 91 19.15 30.67 45.55
CA ASP A 91 18.96 30.15 44.20
C ASP A 91 17.83 29.11 44.09
N THR A 92 17.10 28.82 45.18
CA THR A 92 16.11 27.73 45.23
C THR A 92 14.76 28.21 45.74
N LEU A 93 13.72 28.02 44.92
CA LEU A 93 12.33 28.32 45.25
C LEU A 93 11.52 27.03 45.39
N THR A 94 10.85 26.83 46.51
CA THR A 94 9.98 25.68 46.75
C THR A 94 8.52 26.11 46.84
N ILE A 95 7.64 25.47 46.07
CA ILE A 95 6.20 25.68 46.06
C ILE A 95 5.54 24.44 46.68
N ASN A 96 4.89 24.61 47.82
CA ASN A 96 4.15 23.54 48.48
C ASN A 96 2.66 23.70 48.21
N GLN A 97 2.05 22.76 47.48
CA GLN A 97 0.62 22.77 47.16
C GLN A 97 -0.13 21.72 48.00
N SER A 98 -1.14 22.18 48.74
CA SER A 98 -1.96 21.33 49.62
C SER A 98 -3.28 20.89 48.99
N THR A 99 -3.76 21.54 47.94
CA THR A 99 -4.98 21.15 47.20
C THR A 99 -4.65 20.31 45.98
N GLN A 100 -5.61 19.52 45.48
CA GLN A 100 -5.41 18.74 44.26
C GLN A 100 -5.10 19.62 43.03
N LYS A 101 -5.75 20.79 42.94
CA LYS A 101 -5.50 21.80 41.91
C LYS A 101 -5.15 23.13 42.55
N ALA A 102 -4.23 23.88 41.95
CA ALA A 102 -4.00 25.29 42.29
C ALA A 102 -3.65 26.12 41.05
N ILE A 103 -3.97 27.41 41.10
CA ILE A 103 -3.62 28.39 40.08
C ILE A 103 -2.74 29.46 40.74
N ILE A 104 -1.56 29.70 40.18
CA ILE A 104 -0.62 30.72 40.64
C ILE A 104 -0.32 31.67 39.47
N ASN A 105 -0.66 32.94 39.64
CA ASN A 105 -0.22 33.99 38.73
C ASN A 105 1.18 34.48 39.13
N TRP A 106 2.00 34.82 38.15
CA TRP A 106 3.37 35.30 38.30
C TRP A 106 3.60 36.53 37.43
N ASP A 107 4.30 37.55 37.94
CA ASP A 107 4.72 38.68 37.11
C ASP A 107 5.76 38.22 36.07
N SER A 108 6.67 37.36 36.49
CA SER A 108 7.58 36.64 35.61
C SER A 108 7.84 35.22 36.13
N PHE A 109 8.05 34.28 35.21
CA PHE A 109 8.44 32.92 35.53
C PHE A 109 9.68 32.56 34.70
N SER A 110 10.86 32.78 35.26
CA SER A 110 12.16 32.39 34.68
C SER A 110 12.98 31.64 35.72
N ILE A 111 13.98 30.89 35.28
CA ILE A 111 14.89 30.12 36.14
C ILE A 111 16.28 30.23 35.50
N SER A 112 17.18 31.04 36.04
CA SER A 112 18.54 31.14 35.49
C SER A 112 19.36 29.89 35.81
N ASN A 113 20.51 29.70 35.15
CA ASN A 113 21.49 28.70 35.58
C ASN A 113 22.37 29.29 36.70
N PRO A 114 22.52 28.67 37.89
CA PRO A 114 22.11 27.31 38.29
C PRO A 114 20.85 27.25 39.21
N GLU A 115 19.91 28.18 39.09
CA GLU A 115 18.72 28.26 39.94
C GLU A 115 17.81 27.03 39.82
N ARG A 116 17.02 26.81 40.87
CA ARG A 116 16.11 25.69 41.01
C ARG A 116 14.72 26.09 41.48
N VAL A 117 13.69 25.51 40.88
CA VAL A 117 12.31 25.64 41.33
C VAL A 117 11.70 24.26 41.55
N ASP A 118 11.11 24.05 42.72
CA ASP A 118 10.59 22.75 43.16
C ASP A 118 9.13 22.81 43.56
N PHE A 119 8.29 22.05 42.87
CA PHE A 119 6.89 21.88 43.19
C PHE A 119 6.68 20.59 44.01
N GLN A 120 6.14 20.75 45.20
CA GLN A 120 5.80 19.68 46.14
C GLN A 120 4.28 19.66 46.33
N LEU A 121 3.61 18.80 45.58
CA LEU A 121 2.17 18.60 45.59
C LEU A 121 1.84 17.44 46.54
N SER A 122 1.05 17.73 47.57
CA SER A 122 0.54 16.73 48.53
C SER A 122 -0.22 15.56 47.88
N HIS A 123 -0.75 15.77 46.67
CA HIS A 123 -1.51 14.78 45.90
C HIS A 123 -0.66 14.03 44.84
N GLY A 124 0.66 14.26 44.81
CA GLY A 124 1.60 13.59 43.90
C GLY A 124 1.19 13.70 42.43
N ALA A 125 1.29 12.58 41.70
CA ALA A 125 0.98 12.47 40.27
C ALA A 125 -0.45 12.91 39.87
N SER A 126 -1.39 12.87 40.82
CA SER A 126 -2.79 13.27 40.61
C SER A 126 -3.04 14.77 40.87
N GLY A 127 -2.06 15.47 41.43
CA GLY A 127 -2.10 16.91 41.65
C GLY A 127 -1.66 17.67 40.40
N VAL A 128 -2.26 18.84 40.15
CA VAL A 128 -1.89 19.74 39.04
C VAL A 128 -1.74 21.18 39.53
N THR A 129 -0.69 21.85 39.06
CA THR A 129 -0.49 23.29 39.27
C THR A 129 -0.53 24.03 37.94
N LEU A 130 -1.38 25.05 37.83
CA LEU A 130 -1.39 25.99 36.73
C LEU A 130 -0.60 27.25 37.10
N ASN A 131 0.53 27.47 36.41
CA ASN A 131 1.35 28.66 36.53
C ASN A 131 1.07 29.57 35.35
N ARG A 132 0.54 30.77 35.61
CA ARG A 132 0.19 31.76 34.58
C ARG A 132 1.07 33.00 34.71
N VAL A 133 1.81 33.34 33.67
CA VAL A 133 2.58 34.58 33.60
C VAL A 133 1.67 35.72 33.15
N THR A 134 1.58 36.79 33.94
CA THR A 134 0.74 37.97 33.67
C THR A 134 1.54 39.21 33.28
N GLY A 135 2.87 39.19 33.39
CA GLY A 135 3.73 40.26 32.88
C GLY A 135 4.14 40.08 31.42
N ASP A 136 4.96 41.01 30.91
CA ASP A 136 5.26 41.15 29.48
C ASP A 136 6.56 40.44 29.02
N THR A 137 7.15 39.59 29.87
CA THR A 137 8.43 38.93 29.59
C THR A 137 8.27 37.44 29.27
N PRO A 138 9.03 36.90 28.31
CA PRO A 138 9.05 35.46 28.04
C PRO A 138 9.61 34.67 29.22
N SER A 139 9.24 33.41 29.32
CA SER A 139 9.76 32.48 30.33
C SER A 139 11.08 31.88 29.87
N ASN A 140 12.19 32.29 30.48
CA ASN A 140 13.52 31.74 30.21
C ASN A 140 13.88 30.71 31.28
N ILE A 141 13.78 29.43 30.94
CA ILE A 141 14.08 28.31 31.83
C ILE A 141 15.46 27.77 31.46
N PHE A 142 16.49 28.19 32.17
CA PHE A 142 17.89 27.79 31.96
C PHE A 142 18.44 26.91 33.09
N GLY A 143 17.81 26.93 34.28
CA GLY A 143 18.14 26.10 35.43
C GLY A 143 17.26 24.85 35.56
N THR A 144 16.99 24.44 36.79
CA THR A 144 16.26 23.20 37.10
C THR A 144 14.82 23.47 37.55
N LEU A 145 13.86 22.73 37.01
CA LEU A 145 12.46 22.71 37.45
C LEU A 145 12.07 21.27 37.82
N THR A 146 11.58 21.05 39.04
CA THR A 146 11.07 19.72 39.44
C THR A 146 9.64 19.78 39.95
N SER A 147 8.85 18.73 39.71
CA SER A 147 7.51 18.55 40.27
C SER A 147 7.19 17.08 40.53
N ASN A 148 6.69 16.74 41.70
CA ASN A 148 6.15 15.41 41.98
C ASN A 148 4.71 15.20 41.45
N GLY A 149 4.16 16.18 40.73
CA GLY A 149 2.84 16.11 40.08
C GLY A 149 2.83 16.74 38.68
N GLN A 150 1.64 17.09 38.18
CA GLN A 150 1.47 17.69 36.87
C GLN A 150 1.75 19.20 36.93
N PHE A 151 2.51 19.70 35.98
CA PHE A 151 2.92 21.09 35.89
C PHE A 151 2.41 21.71 34.58
N MET A 152 1.64 22.79 34.69
CA MET A 152 1.21 23.59 33.55
C MET A 152 1.82 24.99 33.63
N LEU A 153 2.36 25.48 32.51
CA LEU A 153 2.91 26.82 32.36
C LEU A 153 2.27 27.52 31.16
N ILE A 154 1.63 28.66 31.44
CA ILE A 154 1.07 29.56 30.43
C ILE A 154 1.91 30.83 30.41
N ASN A 155 2.48 31.15 29.25
CA ASN A 155 3.09 32.45 29.01
C ASN A 155 2.83 32.91 27.57
N PRO A 156 1.91 33.86 27.33
CA PRO A 156 1.62 34.41 26.00
C PRO A 156 2.82 35.03 25.30
N ASN A 157 3.86 35.43 26.06
CA ASN A 157 5.08 36.03 25.51
C ASN A 157 6.08 35.01 24.96
N GLY A 158 5.82 33.71 25.15
CA GLY A 158 6.70 32.61 24.72
C GLY A 158 7.50 31.98 25.86
N ILE A 159 8.03 30.78 25.60
CA ILE A 159 8.75 29.95 26.56
C ILE A 159 10.02 29.41 25.90
N LEU A 160 11.18 29.60 26.54
CA LEU A 160 12.46 29.07 26.09
C LEU A 160 13.07 28.21 27.19
N PHE A 161 13.21 26.92 26.93
CA PHE A 161 14.04 26.02 27.74
C PHE A 161 15.46 26.03 27.15
N GLY A 162 16.43 26.56 27.89
CA GLY A 162 17.82 26.69 27.43
C GLY A 162 18.59 25.37 27.42
N ALA A 163 19.77 25.35 26.80
CA ALA A 163 20.55 24.12 26.58
C ALA A 163 20.93 23.37 27.87
N ASN A 164 21.09 24.08 28.99
CA ASN A 164 21.44 23.50 30.29
C ASN A 164 20.21 23.23 31.18
N SER A 165 19.00 23.50 30.68
CA SER A 165 17.80 23.38 31.49
C SER A 165 17.40 21.92 31.67
N ARG A 166 16.87 21.64 32.86
CA ARG A 166 16.38 20.32 33.23
C ARG A 166 15.01 20.44 33.87
N VAL A 167 14.01 19.81 33.25
CA VAL A 167 12.63 19.77 33.75
C VAL A 167 12.28 18.32 34.07
N ASP A 168 12.01 18.01 35.34
CA ASP A 168 11.61 16.66 35.79
C ASP A 168 10.24 16.72 36.47
N VAL A 169 9.19 16.23 35.81
CA VAL A 169 7.80 16.35 36.31
C VAL A 169 6.99 15.05 36.10
N ASN A 170 5.78 14.92 36.68
CA ASN A 170 4.91 13.78 36.31
C ASN A 170 4.15 14.01 34.99
N GLY A 171 3.87 15.26 34.66
CA GLY A 171 3.34 15.67 33.37
C GLY A 171 3.59 17.16 33.14
N LEU A 172 3.75 17.56 31.88
CA LEU A 172 4.05 18.92 31.46
C LEU A 172 3.04 19.39 30.42
N VAL A 173 2.42 20.54 30.65
CA VAL A 173 1.76 21.33 29.59
C VAL A 173 2.40 22.70 29.56
N ALA A 174 3.07 23.05 28.47
CA ALA A 174 3.58 24.39 28.25
C ALA A 174 2.85 25.02 27.07
N THR A 175 2.28 26.20 27.25
CA THR A 175 1.48 26.85 26.21
C THR A 175 1.56 28.37 26.24
N THR A 176 1.22 28.98 25.10
CA THR A 176 0.99 30.43 24.98
C THR A 176 -0.50 30.79 25.02
N SER A 177 -1.40 29.81 24.87
CA SER A 177 -2.86 29.98 24.97
C SER A 177 -3.31 29.93 26.43
N ASP A 178 -4.33 30.72 26.79
CA ASP A 178 -4.87 30.75 28.14
C ASP A 178 -6.17 29.93 28.28
N ILE A 179 -6.50 29.61 29.53
CA ILE A 179 -7.69 28.88 29.98
C ILE A 179 -8.36 29.66 31.11
N SER A 180 -9.69 29.64 31.18
CA SER A 180 -10.39 30.28 32.29
C SER A 180 -10.12 29.55 33.63
N ASN A 181 -10.06 30.29 34.75
CA ASN A 181 -9.88 29.67 36.06
C ASN A 181 -10.99 28.65 36.37
N SER A 182 -12.23 28.92 35.97
CA SER A 182 -13.36 28.02 36.15
C SER A 182 -13.17 26.71 35.40
N ASP A 183 -12.73 26.76 34.14
CA ASP A 183 -12.52 25.58 33.31
C ASP A 183 -11.42 24.68 33.87
N PHE A 184 -10.27 25.28 34.22
CA PHE A 184 -9.16 24.55 34.84
C PHE A 184 -9.60 23.85 36.15
N MET A 185 -10.28 24.58 37.03
CA MET A 185 -10.73 24.02 38.31
C MET A 185 -11.76 22.90 38.10
N ALA A 186 -12.69 23.06 37.15
CA ALA A 186 -13.65 22.02 36.77
C ALA A 186 -13.00 20.80 36.09
N GLY A 187 -11.77 20.92 35.60
CA GLY A 187 -11.09 19.85 34.83
C GLY A 187 -11.51 19.80 33.37
N ASN A 188 -12.17 20.85 32.90
CA ASN A 188 -12.43 21.08 31.49
C ASN A 188 -11.22 21.79 30.89
N TYR A 189 -10.21 21.06 30.40
CA TYR A 189 -8.97 21.67 29.89
C TYR A 189 -9.12 22.25 28.49
N ASN A 190 -9.93 23.30 28.36
CA ASN A 190 -10.19 24.03 27.13
C ASN A 190 -9.40 25.36 27.11
N PHE A 191 -8.27 25.38 26.41
CA PHE A 191 -7.41 26.55 26.25
C PHE A 191 -7.89 27.37 25.05
N ASN A 192 -8.98 28.10 25.25
CA ASN A 192 -9.73 28.80 24.22
C ASN A 192 -9.38 30.29 24.08
N ILE A 193 -8.39 30.79 24.82
CA ILE A 193 -7.95 32.18 24.76
C ILE A 193 -6.63 32.22 23.98
N ALA A 194 -6.67 32.75 22.76
CA ALA A 194 -5.48 32.87 21.91
C ALA A 194 -4.51 33.94 22.43
N PRO A 195 -3.19 33.81 22.21
CA PRO A 195 -2.26 34.89 22.49
C PRO A 195 -2.45 36.06 21.50
N ASP A 196 -2.24 37.29 21.97
CA ASP A 196 -2.35 38.49 21.12
C ASP A 196 -1.30 38.55 20.01
N ILE A 197 -0.15 37.89 20.20
CA ILE A 197 0.96 37.82 19.25
C ILE A 197 1.36 36.37 19.06
N ALA A 198 1.61 35.96 17.82
CA ALA A 198 2.12 34.63 17.50
C ALA A 198 3.56 34.43 18.03
N ARG A 199 3.67 33.73 19.16
CA ARG A 199 4.94 33.42 19.84
C ARG A 199 5.27 31.93 19.78
N SER A 200 6.49 31.61 20.20
CA SER A 200 7.03 30.27 20.13
C SER A 200 7.34 29.64 21.48
N ILE A 201 7.32 28.32 21.53
CA ILE A 201 7.93 27.50 22.58
C ILE A 201 9.14 26.80 21.98
N ILE A 202 10.32 26.95 22.58
CA ILE A 202 11.55 26.29 22.11
C ILE A 202 12.18 25.51 23.25
N ASN A 203 12.39 24.21 23.04
CA ASN A 203 13.16 23.35 23.93
C ASN A 203 14.57 23.11 23.39
N ARG A 204 15.60 23.54 24.14
CA ARG A 204 17.01 23.17 23.93
C ARG A 204 17.58 22.28 25.03
N GLY A 205 16.84 22.12 26.13
CA GLY A 205 17.27 21.37 27.31
C GLY A 205 16.72 19.95 27.35
N SER A 206 16.61 19.42 28.56
CA SER A 206 16.03 18.09 28.83
C SER A 206 14.69 18.23 29.54
N LEU A 207 13.63 17.74 28.89
CA LEU A 207 12.29 17.64 29.45
C LEU A 207 11.96 16.17 29.74
N ASN A 208 11.82 15.82 31.01
CA ASN A 208 11.54 14.46 31.46
C ASN A 208 10.18 14.43 32.15
N VAL A 209 9.29 13.56 31.68
CA VAL A 209 8.04 13.23 32.36
C VAL A 209 8.09 11.80 32.90
N ALA A 210 7.38 11.54 33.98
CA ALA A 210 7.26 10.19 34.55
C ALA A 210 6.64 9.20 33.55
N ASP A 211 6.89 7.90 33.76
CA ASP A 211 6.35 6.83 32.92
C ASP A 211 4.81 6.94 32.81
N GLY A 212 4.28 6.88 31.57
CA GLY A 212 2.86 7.07 31.30
C GLY A 212 2.38 8.52 31.36
N GLY A 213 3.27 9.47 31.67
CA GLY A 213 3.00 10.90 31.75
C GLY A 213 2.71 11.56 30.40
N LEU A 214 2.17 12.78 30.46
CA LEU A 214 1.90 13.65 29.32
C LEU A 214 2.97 14.73 29.22
N LEU A 215 3.51 14.96 28.02
CA LEU A 215 4.19 16.20 27.66
C LEU A 215 3.50 16.85 26.46
N ALA A 216 2.93 18.04 26.66
CA ALA A 216 2.29 18.83 25.61
C ALA A 216 2.95 20.21 25.50
N LEU A 217 3.47 20.54 24.32
CA LEU A 217 3.93 21.88 23.96
C LEU A 217 2.98 22.42 22.89
N VAL A 218 2.23 23.47 23.21
CA VAL A 218 1.20 24.01 22.30
C VAL A 218 1.32 25.52 22.18
N ALA A 219 1.67 25.99 20.98
CA ALA A 219 1.79 27.41 20.68
C ALA A 219 1.71 27.62 19.16
N PRO A 220 1.58 28.87 18.67
CA PRO A 220 1.65 29.15 17.24
C PRO A 220 2.93 28.58 16.59
N GLY A 221 4.06 28.62 17.30
CA GLY A 221 5.30 27.93 16.92
C GLY A 221 5.86 27.04 18.03
N VAL A 222 6.32 25.83 17.69
CA VAL A 222 6.94 24.89 18.63
C VAL A 222 8.21 24.31 18.01
N ALA A 223 9.33 24.34 18.75
CA ALA A 223 10.57 23.73 18.31
C ALA A 223 11.18 22.86 19.41
N ASN A 224 11.56 21.62 19.07
CA ASN A 224 12.42 20.79 19.90
C ASN A 224 13.80 20.64 19.27
N GLU A 225 14.78 21.29 19.88
CA GLU A 225 16.21 21.20 19.58
C GLU A 225 16.97 20.36 20.62
N GLY A 226 16.34 20.08 21.77
CA GLY A 226 16.88 19.32 22.90
C GLY A 226 16.34 17.90 23.00
N ILE A 227 16.15 17.41 24.22
CA ILE A 227 15.70 16.04 24.52
C ILE A 227 14.36 16.07 25.24
N ILE A 228 13.43 15.23 24.80
CA ILE A 228 12.16 14.93 25.46
C ILE A 228 12.13 13.44 25.83
N ASN A 229 11.88 13.10 27.09
CA ASN A 229 11.71 11.73 27.58
C ASN A 229 10.33 11.53 28.21
N ALA A 230 9.55 10.58 27.68
CA ALA A 230 8.18 10.30 28.08
C ALA A 230 7.80 8.80 27.88
N LYS A 231 8.59 7.89 28.48
CA LYS A 231 8.40 6.45 28.33
C LYS A 231 6.97 6.02 28.71
N LEU A 232 6.37 5.10 27.94
CA LEU A 232 4.97 4.64 28.06
C LEU A 232 3.91 5.76 27.96
N GLY A 233 4.35 7.01 27.81
CA GLY A 233 3.56 8.22 27.90
C GLY A 233 3.16 8.75 26.55
N ARG A 234 2.82 10.03 26.53
CA ARG A 234 2.33 10.71 25.34
C ARG A 234 3.01 12.06 25.17
N VAL A 235 3.53 12.32 23.98
CA VAL A 235 4.19 13.57 23.61
C VAL A 235 3.38 14.23 22.50
N SER A 236 3.00 15.50 22.68
CA SER A 236 2.31 16.30 21.66
C SER A 236 3.00 17.64 21.46
N LEU A 237 3.40 17.92 20.23
CA LEU A 237 3.92 19.22 19.81
C LEU A 237 2.92 19.80 18.80
N ALA A 238 2.24 20.87 19.16
CA ALA A 238 1.14 21.40 18.36
C ALA A 238 1.33 22.87 17.99
N GLY A 239 1.27 23.15 16.68
CA GLY A 239 1.25 24.47 16.08
C GLY A 239 -0.19 24.98 15.96
N ALA A 240 -0.66 25.72 16.98
CA ALA A 240 -2.05 26.20 17.06
C ALA A 240 -2.21 27.42 17.98
N ASN A 241 -3.27 28.21 17.75
CA ASN A 241 -3.63 29.36 18.59
C ASN A 241 -4.44 28.98 19.84
N THR A 242 -5.23 27.91 19.78
CA THR A 242 -6.08 27.39 20.87
C THR A 242 -6.20 25.87 20.76
N PHE A 243 -6.57 25.19 21.83
CA PHE A 243 -6.70 23.73 21.85
C PHE A 243 -7.52 23.24 23.04
N THR A 244 -8.00 22.00 22.96
CA THR A 244 -8.53 21.25 24.12
C THR A 244 -7.61 20.09 24.45
N LEU A 245 -7.40 19.83 25.72
CA LEU A 245 -6.62 18.69 26.21
C LEU A 245 -7.58 17.62 26.74
N ASP A 246 -7.56 16.44 26.13
CA ASP A 246 -8.29 15.27 26.60
C ASP A 246 -7.32 14.30 27.27
N LEU A 247 -7.35 14.23 28.60
CA LEU A 247 -6.45 13.37 29.37
C LEU A 247 -6.83 11.88 29.33
N TYR A 248 -8.09 11.55 28.98
CA TYR A 248 -8.68 10.23 29.15
C TYR A 248 -9.22 9.60 27.85
N GLY A 249 -9.40 10.39 26.79
CA GLY A 249 -9.83 9.90 25.48
C GLY A 249 -8.68 9.40 24.58
N ASP A 250 -9.05 9.10 23.34
CA ASP A 250 -8.22 8.58 22.26
C ASP A 250 -7.37 9.65 21.55
N GLN A 251 -7.70 10.94 21.72
CA GLN A 251 -7.04 12.09 21.10
C GLN A 251 -6.57 13.11 22.13
N LEU A 252 -5.28 13.04 22.49
CA LEU A 252 -4.70 13.76 23.61
C LEU A 252 -4.82 15.30 23.55
N VAL A 253 -4.44 15.90 22.43
CA VAL A 253 -4.58 17.35 22.16
C VAL A 253 -5.49 17.45 20.95
N ASN A 254 -6.62 18.12 21.07
CA ASN A 254 -7.49 18.38 19.94
C ASN A 254 -7.37 19.86 19.54
N ILE A 255 -6.98 20.10 18.30
CA ILE A 255 -6.82 21.45 17.74
C ILE A 255 -8.13 21.81 17.06
N GLY A 256 -8.83 22.82 17.56
CA GLY A 256 -10.12 23.24 17.01
C GLY A 256 -9.99 23.83 15.60
N LEU A 257 -11.07 23.79 14.81
CA LEU A 257 -11.12 24.38 13.46
C LEU A 257 -10.85 25.90 13.47
N ASN A 258 -11.20 26.58 14.56
CA ASN A 258 -10.99 28.02 14.75
C ASN A 258 -9.60 28.37 15.33
N SER A 259 -8.71 27.39 15.50
CA SER A 259 -7.40 27.54 16.12
C SER A 259 -6.27 27.80 15.12
N GLN A 260 -6.62 28.14 13.88
CA GLN A 260 -5.72 28.28 12.75
C GLN A 260 -4.67 29.37 12.99
N VAL A 261 -3.39 29.04 12.79
CA VAL A 261 -2.31 30.04 12.74
C VAL A 261 -2.38 30.78 11.40
N THR A 262 -2.65 32.08 11.43
CA THR A 262 -2.85 32.94 10.25
C THR A 262 -1.74 33.96 10.02
N GLU A 263 -0.71 33.98 10.88
CA GLU A 263 0.37 34.96 10.84
C GLU A 263 1.74 34.26 10.95
N LYS A 264 2.79 34.91 10.45
CA LYS A 264 4.15 34.38 10.50
C LYS A 264 4.67 34.43 11.95
N VAL A 265 5.08 33.28 12.48
CA VAL A 265 5.56 33.17 13.87
C VAL A 265 7.00 33.64 13.96
N ILE A 266 7.29 34.46 14.98
CA ILE A 266 8.63 35.00 15.25
C ILE A 266 9.25 34.21 16.41
N GLY A 267 10.44 33.66 16.19
CA GLY A 267 11.24 33.01 17.22
C GLY A 267 11.83 34.00 18.23
N PRO A 268 12.42 33.52 19.33
CA PRO A 268 12.94 34.38 20.40
C PRO A 268 14.09 35.30 19.97
N ASN A 269 14.75 35.00 18.85
CA ASN A 269 15.82 35.81 18.27
C ASN A 269 15.33 36.95 17.36
N GLY A 270 14.03 37.06 17.11
CA GLY A 270 13.44 38.04 16.20
C GLY A 270 13.32 37.58 14.74
N ASP A 271 13.88 36.42 14.40
CA ASP A 271 13.73 35.80 13.09
C ASP A 271 12.40 35.05 12.98
N ALA A 272 11.83 35.03 11.78
CA ALA A 272 10.65 34.21 11.53
C ALA A 272 11.01 32.71 11.51
N LEU A 273 10.13 31.87 12.05
CA LEU A 273 10.31 30.43 12.02
C LEU A 273 10.14 29.89 10.59
N ASN A 274 10.94 28.89 10.25
CA ASN A 274 10.88 28.17 8.96
C ASN A 274 9.81 27.06 8.94
N ALA A 275 9.30 26.69 10.12
CA ALA A 275 8.16 25.79 10.30
C ALA A 275 7.39 26.13 11.58
N LEU A 276 6.12 25.75 11.64
CA LEU A 276 5.28 25.95 12.83
C LEU A 276 5.57 24.90 13.90
N VAL A 277 5.91 23.67 13.50
CA VAL A 277 6.42 22.64 14.41
C VAL A 277 7.73 22.09 13.84
N SER A 278 8.78 22.07 14.65
CA SER A 278 10.06 21.45 14.27
C SER A 278 10.62 20.54 15.35
N ASN A 279 11.25 19.45 14.93
CA ASN A 279 12.05 18.59 15.78
C ASN A 279 13.40 18.31 15.13
N SER A 280 14.45 18.98 15.61
CA SER A 280 15.85 18.71 15.26
C SER A 280 16.60 17.97 16.39
N GLY A 281 15.99 17.88 17.57
CA GLY A 281 16.50 17.15 18.73
C GLY A 281 16.00 15.69 18.77
N SER A 282 15.78 15.18 19.98
CA SER A 282 15.32 13.81 20.20
C SER A 282 14.07 13.75 21.07
N ILE A 283 13.14 12.87 20.69
CA ILE A 283 11.94 12.54 21.47
C ILE A 283 11.94 11.03 21.71
N PHE A 284 11.90 10.61 22.98
CA PHE A 284 11.88 9.20 23.39
C PHE A 284 10.59 8.89 24.16
N ALA A 285 9.76 8.00 23.62
CA ALA A 285 8.45 7.64 24.16
C ALA A 285 8.11 6.16 23.86
N ASP A 286 9.03 5.25 24.17
CA ASP A 286 8.83 3.80 23.96
C ASP A 286 7.52 3.30 24.58
N ALA A 287 6.79 2.48 23.81
CA ALA A 287 5.43 2.00 24.07
C ALA A 287 4.43 3.13 24.38
N GLY A 288 4.71 4.33 23.86
CA GLY A 288 3.92 5.54 23.98
C GLY A 288 3.44 6.05 22.62
N THR A 289 3.02 7.31 22.61
CA THR A 289 2.57 7.99 21.38
C THR A 289 3.24 9.34 21.23
N VAL A 290 3.75 9.65 20.05
CA VAL A 290 4.27 10.97 19.68
C VAL A 290 3.42 11.55 18.56
N ARG A 291 2.93 12.77 18.76
CA ARG A 291 2.10 13.50 17.79
C ARG A 291 2.66 14.90 17.52
N LEU A 292 2.97 15.20 16.26
CA LEU A 292 3.25 16.56 15.81
C LEU A 292 2.10 17.00 14.92
N ASP A 293 1.42 18.09 15.29
CA ASP A 293 0.20 18.50 14.62
C ASP A 293 0.16 19.99 14.36
N VAL A 294 -0.33 20.37 13.21
CA VAL A 294 -0.45 21.78 12.84
C VAL A 294 -1.83 22.06 12.28
N ASN A 295 -2.45 23.14 12.74
CA ASN A 295 -3.59 23.77 12.08
C ASN A 295 -3.18 25.18 11.63
N SER A 296 -2.96 25.36 10.33
CA SER A 296 -2.47 26.62 9.77
C SER A 296 -3.22 27.03 8.52
N ALA A 297 -3.21 28.33 8.22
CA ALA A 297 -3.67 28.83 6.94
C ALA A 297 -2.66 28.46 5.84
N LYS A 298 -3.17 28.26 4.62
CA LYS A 298 -2.32 27.92 3.48
C LYS A 298 -1.31 29.05 3.22
N GLY A 299 -0.03 28.69 3.07
CA GLY A 299 1.03 29.60 2.63
C GLY A 299 1.63 30.52 3.72
N ILE A 300 1.41 30.24 5.01
CA ILE A 300 2.03 31.02 6.10
C ILE A 300 3.54 30.75 6.24
N VAL A 301 3.95 29.50 6.04
CA VAL A 301 5.34 29.03 6.03
C VAL A 301 5.53 28.03 4.88
N ASP A 302 6.77 27.84 4.45
CA ASP A 302 7.11 26.89 3.37
C ASP A 302 6.81 25.45 3.79
N ASN A 303 7.19 25.07 5.01
CA ASN A 303 6.89 23.79 5.64
C ASN A 303 6.16 24.03 6.96
N VAL A 304 5.06 23.34 7.22
CA VAL A 304 4.37 23.43 8.52
C VAL A 304 5.03 22.55 9.57
N ILE A 305 5.57 21.40 9.16
CA ILE A 305 6.34 20.47 10.01
C ILE A 305 7.71 20.21 9.38
N ASN A 306 8.77 20.38 10.18
CA ASN A 306 10.13 19.93 9.84
C ASN A 306 10.62 18.89 10.85
N MET A 307 10.93 17.69 10.37
CA MET A 307 11.39 16.56 11.19
C MET A 307 12.80 16.13 10.76
N ASP A 308 13.82 16.75 11.35
CA ASP A 308 15.25 16.53 11.04
C ASP A 308 15.98 15.64 12.06
N GLY A 309 15.50 15.60 13.30
CA GLY A 309 16.09 14.85 14.41
C GLY A 309 15.63 13.39 14.52
N VAL A 310 15.36 12.95 15.75
CA VAL A 310 14.88 11.59 16.06
C VAL A 310 13.57 11.64 16.83
N ILE A 311 12.63 10.78 16.43
CA ILE A 311 11.47 10.40 17.24
C ILE A 311 11.52 8.88 17.41
N GLN A 312 11.55 8.41 18.65
CA GLN A 312 11.55 7.00 19.02
C GLN A 312 10.34 6.69 19.89
N ALA A 313 9.54 5.73 19.46
CA ALA A 313 8.44 5.13 20.18
C ALA A 313 8.45 3.62 19.91
N GLN A 314 9.52 2.92 20.33
CA GLN A 314 9.66 1.48 20.10
C GLN A 314 8.60 0.69 20.88
N SER A 315 8.18 -0.47 20.37
CA SER A 315 7.29 -1.37 21.10
C SER A 315 7.97 -1.89 22.39
N PHE A 316 7.18 -2.16 23.42
CA PHE A 316 7.66 -2.79 24.66
C PHE A 316 6.56 -3.66 25.28
N GLN A 317 6.86 -4.93 25.59
CA GLN A 317 5.97 -5.86 26.30
C GLN A 317 4.52 -5.88 25.75
N GLN A 318 4.39 -6.10 24.43
CA GLN A 318 3.13 -6.14 23.64
C GLN A 318 2.39 -4.81 23.44
N LYS A 319 2.91 -3.68 23.96
CA LYS A 319 2.35 -2.36 23.64
C LYS A 319 3.15 -1.73 22.51
N ASN A 320 2.50 -1.58 21.36
CA ASN A 320 3.10 -0.94 20.19
C ASN A 320 3.20 0.57 20.39
N GLY A 321 4.29 1.17 19.92
CA GLY A 321 4.39 2.63 19.87
C GLY A 321 3.80 3.22 18.59
N LYS A 322 3.45 4.51 18.66
CA LYS A 322 2.79 5.23 17.58
C LYS A 322 3.41 6.60 17.37
N ILE A 323 3.71 6.94 16.12
CA ILE A 323 4.19 8.26 15.70
C ILE A 323 3.24 8.82 14.64
N ILE A 324 2.79 10.06 14.80
CA ILE A 324 1.96 10.75 13.80
C ILE A 324 2.51 12.15 13.57
N LEU A 325 2.77 12.48 12.31
CA LEU A 325 3.02 13.84 11.84
C LEU A 325 1.81 14.27 11.01
N SER A 326 1.11 15.33 11.41
CA SER A 326 -0.06 15.84 10.70
C SER A 326 0.08 17.33 10.39
N GLY A 327 0.33 17.65 9.12
CA GLY A 327 0.40 19.03 8.63
C GLY A 327 -0.96 19.70 8.43
N GLY A 328 -2.06 18.99 8.67
CA GLY A 328 -3.41 19.44 8.34
C GLY A 328 -3.69 19.50 6.83
N SER A 329 -4.88 20.00 6.47
CA SER A 329 -5.43 19.94 5.10
C SER A 329 -4.69 20.77 4.05
N SER A 330 -3.78 21.67 4.47
CA SER A 330 -3.05 22.55 3.55
C SER A 330 -1.56 22.69 3.87
N GLY A 331 -1.04 21.82 4.73
CA GLY A 331 0.34 21.91 5.22
C GLY A 331 1.34 21.08 4.44
N ASN A 332 2.55 21.62 4.29
CA ASN A 332 3.71 20.91 3.76
C ASN A 332 4.49 20.25 4.92
N VAL A 333 4.74 18.95 4.84
CA VAL A 333 5.52 18.20 5.86
C VAL A 333 6.83 17.73 5.25
N GLN A 334 7.93 18.05 5.92
CA GLN A 334 9.27 17.60 5.54
C GLN A 334 9.83 16.64 6.59
N VAL A 335 10.35 15.49 6.14
CA VAL A 335 11.10 14.54 6.95
C VAL A 335 12.51 14.39 6.37
N ASN A 336 13.50 14.46 7.24
CA ASN A 336 14.93 14.31 6.91
C ASN A 336 15.72 13.68 8.08
N GLY A 337 15.01 12.98 8.96
CA GLY A 337 15.56 12.32 10.15
C GLY A 337 14.91 10.95 10.39
N THR A 338 14.94 10.48 11.64
CA THR A 338 14.50 9.12 12.00
C THR A 338 13.16 9.13 12.74
N LEU A 339 12.23 8.28 12.28
CA LEU A 339 11.01 7.90 12.97
C LEU A 339 11.06 6.40 13.26
N ASP A 340 11.27 6.03 14.53
CA ASP A 340 11.44 4.64 14.95
C ASP A 340 10.30 4.20 15.87
N ALA A 341 9.44 3.33 15.36
CA ALA A 341 8.43 2.60 16.13
C ALA A 341 8.62 1.08 16.00
N SER A 342 9.87 0.61 15.92
CA SER A 342 10.22 -0.81 15.82
C SER A 342 9.94 -1.58 17.10
N GLY A 343 9.77 -2.90 17.00
CA GLY A 343 9.57 -3.84 18.10
C GLY A 343 10.56 -4.99 18.03
N TYR A 344 11.82 -4.72 18.38
CA TYR A 344 12.91 -5.70 18.25
C TYR A 344 13.03 -6.69 19.41
N GLY A 345 12.26 -6.51 20.49
CA GLY A 345 12.21 -7.47 21.58
C GLY A 345 11.51 -8.77 21.18
N ALA A 346 11.85 -9.86 21.88
CA ALA A 346 11.28 -11.17 21.59
C ALA A 346 9.74 -11.16 21.69
N GLY A 347 9.07 -11.58 20.63
CA GLY A 347 7.60 -11.60 20.56
C GLY A 347 6.95 -10.24 20.30
N GLU A 348 7.72 -9.18 20.04
CA GLU A 348 7.19 -7.85 19.75
C GLU A 348 6.89 -7.66 18.26
N THR A 349 5.84 -6.92 17.97
CA THR A 349 5.49 -6.47 16.61
C THR A 349 5.92 -5.03 16.41
N GLY A 350 6.13 -4.64 15.16
CA GLY A 350 6.30 -3.24 14.79
C GLY A 350 5.08 -2.37 15.15
N GLY A 351 5.34 -1.10 15.44
CA GLY A 351 4.34 -0.08 15.73
C GLY A 351 3.81 0.61 14.47
N THR A 352 3.37 1.86 14.65
CA THR A 352 2.71 2.64 13.59
C THR A 352 3.39 3.98 13.37
N VAL A 353 3.63 4.35 12.11
CA VAL A 353 4.08 5.68 11.71
C VAL A 353 3.19 6.26 10.62
N HIS A 354 2.56 7.40 10.88
CA HIS A 354 1.75 8.13 9.91
C HIS A 354 2.37 9.50 9.61
N VAL A 355 2.55 9.83 8.33
CA VAL A 355 3.04 11.13 7.86
C VAL A 355 1.99 11.71 6.91
N LEU A 356 1.28 12.75 7.34
CA LEU A 356 0.08 13.27 6.69
C LEU A 356 0.18 14.78 6.46
N GLY A 357 -0.42 15.28 5.39
CA GLY A 357 -0.39 16.68 4.97
C GLY A 357 -0.88 16.86 3.53
N GLU A 358 -0.88 18.09 3.01
CA GLU A 358 -1.20 18.35 1.59
C GLU A 358 -0.02 17.97 0.68
N ASN A 359 1.21 18.32 1.08
CA ASN A 359 2.43 17.99 0.34
C ASN A 359 3.49 17.39 1.27
N LEU A 360 4.06 16.26 0.89
CA LEU A 360 5.03 15.53 1.69
C LEU A 360 6.39 15.46 0.99
N ASN A 361 7.46 15.81 1.69
CA ASN A 361 8.83 15.73 1.21
C ASN A 361 9.67 14.86 2.15
N LEU A 362 9.99 13.64 1.70
CA LEU A 362 10.77 12.67 2.45
C LEU A 362 12.17 12.63 1.85
N LEU A 363 13.08 13.38 2.45
CA LEU A 363 14.44 13.62 1.95
C LEU A 363 15.35 12.39 2.17
N GLY A 364 16.55 12.40 1.58
CA GLY A 364 17.43 11.23 1.54
C GLY A 364 17.99 10.74 2.88
N ALA A 365 17.87 11.52 3.96
CA ALA A 365 18.21 11.07 5.32
C ALA A 365 17.00 10.52 6.10
N THR A 366 15.81 10.49 5.48
CA THR A 366 14.61 9.92 6.09
C THR A 366 14.79 8.43 6.35
N LYS A 367 14.58 8.03 7.60
CA LYS A 367 14.45 6.62 7.98
C LYS A 367 13.18 6.43 8.80
N ILE A 368 12.28 5.58 8.31
CA ILE A 368 11.09 5.16 9.06
C ILE A 368 11.20 3.65 9.31
N ASP A 369 11.14 3.25 10.58
CA ASP A 369 11.27 1.86 10.98
C ASP A 369 10.13 1.42 11.89
N THR A 370 9.35 0.47 11.40
CA THR A 370 8.27 -0.23 12.09
C THR A 370 8.49 -1.74 11.97
N SER A 371 9.74 -2.20 11.93
CA SER A 371 10.05 -3.64 11.90
C SER A 371 9.77 -4.29 13.27
N GLY A 372 9.51 -5.60 13.31
CA GLY A 372 9.28 -6.32 14.57
C GLY A 372 9.80 -7.75 14.56
N ASP A 373 10.04 -8.32 15.74
CA ASP A 373 10.47 -9.73 15.90
C ASP A 373 9.40 -10.73 15.46
N PHE A 374 8.14 -10.45 15.81
CA PHE A 374 6.95 -11.30 15.61
C PHE A 374 5.99 -10.77 14.51
N GLY A 375 6.39 -9.75 13.76
CA GLY A 375 5.57 -9.15 12.70
C GLY A 375 5.94 -7.71 12.43
N GLY A 376 5.86 -7.29 11.16
CA GLY A 376 6.04 -5.90 10.76
C GLY A 376 4.86 -5.01 11.16
N GLY A 377 5.14 -3.72 11.31
CA GLY A 377 4.16 -2.67 11.64
C GLY A 377 3.60 -1.96 10.41
N GLU A 378 3.09 -0.74 10.61
CA GLU A 378 2.43 0.06 9.58
C GLU A 378 3.11 1.41 9.34
N ILE A 379 3.32 1.73 8.07
CA ILE A 379 3.76 3.05 7.59
C ILE A 379 2.70 3.58 6.61
N LEU A 380 2.09 4.72 6.91
CA LEU A 380 1.21 5.46 5.99
C LEU A 380 1.81 6.83 5.69
N VAL A 381 2.03 7.13 4.42
CA VAL A 381 2.56 8.41 3.93
C VAL A 381 1.56 8.98 2.93
N GLY A 382 0.89 10.05 3.34
CA GLY A 382 -0.03 10.79 2.49
C GLY A 382 -1.36 10.11 2.22
N GLY A 383 -1.68 8.96 2.80
CA GLY A 383 -3.01 8.36 2.68
C GLY A 383 -3.00 6.88 3.07
N ASP A 384 -4.14 6.24 2.85
CA ASP A 384 -4.36 4.82 3.09
C ASP A 384 -4.52 4.06 1.77
N TYR A 385 -4.86 2.77 1.84
CA TYR A 385 -5.07 1.90 0.68
C TYR A 385 -5.98 2.54 -0.36
N GLN A 386 -5.45 2.72 -1.57
CA GLN A 386 -6.11 3.37 -2.71
C GLN A 386 -6.73 4.74 -2.38
N GLY A 387 -6.25 5.42 -1.34
CA GLY A 387 -6.83 6.69 -0.86
C GLY A 387 -8.22 6.57 -0.26
N LYS A 388 -8.68 5.37 0.11
CA LYS A 388 -10.04 5.09 0.61
C LYS A 388 -10.16 4.98 2.14
N GLY A 389 -9.09 5.28 2.87
CA GLY A 389 -9.07 5.18 4.34
C GLY A 389 -9.55 6.43 5.06
N ALA A 390 -9.40 6.43 6.39
CA ALA A 390 -9.83 7.53 7.26
C ALA A 390 -8.78 8.63 7.43
N VAL A 391 -7.52 8.36 7.06
CA VAL A 391 -6.45 9.36 7.10
C VAL A 391 -6.58 10.33 5.92
N GLN A 392 -6.06 11.55 6.10
CA GLN A 392 -6.05 12.56 5.04
C GLN A 392 -5.19 12.11 3.86
N ASN A 393 -5.73 12.25 2.64
CA ASN A 393 -4.96 12.09 1.42
C ASN A 393 -4.11 13.34 1.12
N ALA A 394 -2.86 13.13 0.73
CA ALA A 394 -1.97 14.15 0.21
C ALA A 394 -2.31 14.44 -1.25
N GLN A 395 -1.98 15.64 -1.69
CA GLN A 395 -1.93 15.96 -3.12
C GLN A 395 -0.61 15.48 -3.72
N ASN A 396 0.50 15.61 -2.99
CA ASN A 396 1.83 15.28 -3.50
C ASN A 396 2.69 14.54 -2.49
N ASN A 397 3.29 13.43 -2.91
CA ASN A 397 4.34 12.73 -2.19
C ASN A 397 5.64 12.77 -2.99
N ASN A 398 6.70 13.36 -2.42
CA ASN A 398 8.03 13.38 -3.02
C ASN A 398 9.01 12.62 -2.10
N VAL A 399 9.30 11.36 -2.43
CA VAL A 399 10.30 10.53 -1.74
C VAL A 399 11.60 10.54 -2.53
N TYR A 400 12.67 11.01 -1.90
CA TYR A 400 13.99 11.14 -2.52
C TYR A 400 14.85 9.88 -2.36
N SER A 401 15.87 9.77 -3.19
CA SER A 401 16.85 8.69 -3.11
C SER A 401 17.49 8.62 -1.72
N ASN A 402 17.77 7.40 -1.28
CA ASN A 402 18.30 7.03 0.04
C ASN A 402 17.32 7.09 1.21
N ALA A 403 16.10 7.62 1.04
CA ALA A 403 15.07 7.44 2.05
C ALA A 403 14.75 5.94 2.26
N GLU A 404 14.61 5.53 3.52
CA GLU A 404 14.43 4.12 3.91
C GLU A 404 13.15 3.89 4.72
N PHE A 405 12.41 2.84 4.36
CA PHE A 405 11.15 2.47 5.00
C PHE A 405 11.15 0.97 5.32
N TYR A 406 11.01 0.64 6.60
CA TYR A 406 11.15 -0.73 7.09
C TYR A 406 9.93 -1.17 7.88
N ALA A 407 9.34 -2.29 7.50
CA ALA A 407 8.28 -2.98 8.22
C ALA A 407 8.53 -4.50 8.17
N ASP A 408 9.77 -4.93 8.36
CA ASP A 408 10.15 -6.34 8.32
C ASP A 408 9.61 -7.12 9.53
N ALA A 409 9.26 -8.40 9.33
CA ALA A 409 9.26 -9.39 10.41
C ALA A 409 10.63 -10.05 10.48
N LEU A 410 11.29 -10.01 11.65
CA LEU A 410 12.68 -10.45 11.78
C LEU A 410 12.83 -11.96 12.01
N THR A 411 12.04 -12.51 12.93
CA THR A 411 12.17 -13.92 13.35
C THR A 411 11.00 -14.74 12.83
N GLN A 412 9.77 -14.29 13.10
CA GLN A 412 8.54 -14.97 12.70
C GLN A 412 7.41 -13.96 12.49
N GLY A 413 6.36 -14.36 11.80
CA GLY A 413 5.22 -13.49 11.48
C GLY A 413 5.36 -12.81 10.13
N ASN A 414 4.30 -12.12 9.72
CA ASN A 414 4.23 -11.53 8.39
C ASN A 414 4.93 -10.18 8.34
N GLY A 415 5.47 -9.85 7.16
CA GLY A 415 5.89 -8.48 6.86
C GLY A 415 4.73 -7.50 7.03
N GLY A 416 5.07 -6.26 7.34
CA GLY A 416 4.11 -5.21 7.63
C GLY A 416 3.50 -4.56 6.40
N ARG A 417 2.95 -3.37 6.60
CA ARG A 417 2.19 -2.61 5.61
C ARG A 417 2.83 -1.25 5.37
N ILE A 418 3.14 -0.91 4.12
CA ILE A 418 3.75 0.38 3.76
C ILE A 418 2.96 1.01 2.62
N ILE A 419 2.37 2.18 2.83
CA ILE A 419 1.56 2.86 1.81
C ILE A 419 2.05 4.28 1.57
N PHE A 420 2.24 4.61 0.30
CA PHE A 420 2.42 5.96 -0.20
C PHE A 420 1.26 6.28 -1.13
N TRP A 421 0.40 7.20 -0.72
CA TRP A 421 -0.76 7.61 -1.51
C TRP A 421 -0.77 9.12 -1.73
N ALA A 422 -1.09 9.54 -2.94
CA ALA A 422 -1.43 10.92 -3.25
C ALA A 422 -2.55 10.99 -4.29
N ASP A 423 -3.51 11.91 -4.09
CA ASP A 423 -4.61 12.15 -5.03
C ASP A 423 -4.14 12.75 -6.36
N ARG A 424 -2.96 13.37 -6.40
CA ARG A 424 -2.36 13.90 -7.62
C ARG A 424 -1.09 13.14 -7.98
N ARG A 425 0.03 13.39 -7.28
CA ARG A 425 1.34 12.85 -7.67
C ARG A 425 2.08 12.12 -6.57
N THR A 426 2.61 10.95 -6.88
CA THR A 426 3.64 10.28 -6.08
C THR A 426 4.93 10.11 -6.89
N GLN A 427 6.03 10.66 -6.39
CA GLN A 427 7.39 10.34 -6.81
C GLN A 427 8.04 9.46 -5.73
N PHE A 428 8.54 8.29 -6.14
CA PHE A 428 9.20 7.35 -5.24
C PHE A 428 10.58 6.91 -5.76
N LEU A 429 11.62 7.38 -5.07
CA LEU A 429 13.04 7.04 -5.34
C LEU A 429 13.71 6.29 -4.17
N GLY A 430 12.95 5.99 -3.11
CA GLY A 430 13.45 5.40 -1.87
C GLY A 430 13.60 3.87 -1.95
N ARG A 431 13.89 3.27 -0.80
CA ARG A 431 13.86 1.82 -0.59
C ARG A 431 12.80 1.46 0.44
N LEU A 432 11.98 0.46 0.17
CA LEU A 432 11.04 -0.10 1.13
C LEU A 432 11.31 -1.59 1.36
N LYS A 433 11.11 -2.07 2.60
CA LYS A 433 11.13 -3.50 2.92
C LYS A 433 10.03 -3.87 3.89
N ALA A 434 9.36 -4.98 3.60
CA ALA A 434 8.40 -5.61 4.50
C ALA A 434 8.49 -7.12 4.31
N ARG A 435 9.63 -7.71 4.67
CA ARG A 435 9.88 -9.14 4.51
C ARG A 435 9.15 -9.98 5.55
N GLY A 436 8.81 -11.21 5.17
CA GLY A 436 8.31 -12.23 6.10
C GLY A 436 9.40 -12.73 7.05
N GLY A 437 8.99 -13.26 8.19
CA GLY A 437 9.87 -13.78 9.23
C GLY A 437 10.80 -14.89 8.73
N LYS A 438 12.02 -14.95 9.28
CA LYS A 438 13.03 -15.95 8.89
C LYS A 438 12.57 -17.40 9.10
N LEU A 439 11.77 -17.68 10.13
CA LEU A 439 11.30 -19.03 10.45
C LEU A 439 9.99 -19.39 9.74
N PHE A 440 9.03 -18.48 9.73
CA PHE A 440 7.74 -18.57 9.02
C PHE A 440 7.10 -17.18 8.94
N GLY A 441 6.17 -17.04 8.00
CA GLY A 441 5.39 -15.82 7.77
C GLY A 441 5.53 -15.33 6.33
N ASP A 442 4.49 -14.70 5.85
CA ASP A 442 4.41 -14.17 4.48
C ASP A 442 5.07 -12.79 4.40
N GLY A 443 5.46 -12.40 3.19
CA GLY A 443 5.87 -11.03 2.90
C GLY A 443 4.73 -10.05 3.12
N GLY A 444 5.09 -8.81 3.37
CA GLY A 444 4.17 -7.72 3.64
C GLY A 444 3.53 -7.15 2.37
N PHE A 445 2.73 -6.11 2.57
CA PHE A 445 2.07 -5.38 1.49
C PHE A 445 2.66 -3.98 1.36
N ALA A 446 2.98 -3.57 0.13
CA ALA A 446 3.34 -2.20 -0.18
C ALA A 446 2.45 -1.62 -1.28
N GLU A 447 2.09 -0.34 -1.13
CA GLU A 447 1.45 0.44 -2.19
C GLU A 447 2.23 1.73 -2.43
N VAL A 448 2.50 2.05 -3.69
CA VAL A 448 3.10 3.32 -4.10
C VAL A 448 2.31 3.87 -5.28
N SER A 449 1.37 4.77 -4.98
CA SER A 449 0.39 5.24 -5.96
C SER A 449 0.25 6.76 -5.92
N GLY A 450 0.19 7.36 -7.09
CA GLY A 450 -0.31 8.70 -7.30
C GLY A 450 -1.45 8.60 -8.30
N LYS A 451 -2.66 9.00 -7.90
CA LYS A 451 -3.87 8.73 -8.68
C LYS A 451 -3.80 9.32 -10.08
N GLU A 452 -3.25 10.53 -10.22
CA GLU A 452 -3.04 11.14 -11.54
C GLU A 452 -1.64 10.79 -12.08
N GLU A 453 -0.58 11.03 -11.32
CA GLU A 453 0.81 10.89 -11.75
C GLU A 453 1.61 9.99 -10.80
N LEU A 454 2.18 8.90 -11.31
CA LEU A 454 3.13 8.07 -10.57
C LEU A 454 4.48 8.03 -11.29
N PHE A 455 5.53 8.38 -10.55
CA PHE A 455 6.91 8.15 -10.94
C PHE A 455 7.58 7.22 -9.94
N PHE A 456 7.81 5.97 -10.36
CA PHE A 456 8.40 4.93 -9.54
C PHE A 456 9.78 4.56 -10.09
N ASN A 457 10.83 4.84 -9.30
CA ASN A 457 12.20 4.40 -9.55
C ASN A 457 12.92 4.09 -8.22
N GLY A 458 12.18 3.44 -7.31
CA GLY A 458 12.68 2.96 -6.03
C GLY A 458 12.85 1.44 -6.02
N THR A 459 13.16 0.89 -4.85
CA THR A 459 13.27 -0.57 -4.65
C THR A 459 12.30 -1.06 -3.59
N ALA A 460 11.84 -2.30 -3.75
CA ALA A 460 11.01 -3.00 -2.78
C ALA A 460 11.55 -4.41 -2.52
N ASP A 461 11.60 -4.81 -1.25
CA ASP A 461 11.89 -6.18 -0.84
C ASP A 461 10.77 -6.67 0.07
N LEU A 462 9.90 -7.51 -0.49
CA LEU A 462 8.74 -8.11 0.17
C LEU A 462 8.90 -9.63 0.25
N SER A 463 10.14 -10.12 0.16
CA SER A 463 10.44 -11.54 0.13
C SER A 463 10.07 -12.24 1.44
N ALA A 464 9.77 -13.53 1.34
CA ALA A 464 9.58 -14.40 2.50
C ALA A 464 10.23 -15.77 2.22
N SER A 465 11.30 -16.10 2.94
CA SER A 465 12.04 -17.34 2.68
C SER A 465 11.26 -18.61 3.02
N ASN A 466 10.28 -18.53 3.93
CA ASN A 466 9.47 -19.65 4.41
C ASN A 466 7.96 -19.32 4.39
N GLY A 467 7.55 -18.45 3.45
CA GLY A 467 6.16 -18.02 3.27
C GLY A 467 5.93 -17.58 1.83
N LYS A 468 4.76 -16.98 1.57
CA LYS A 468 4.47 -16.35 0.28
C LYS A 468 5.17 -15.01 0.20
N THR A 469 5.73 -14.67 -0.96
CA THR A 469 6.24 -13.32 -1.20
C THR A 469 5.09 -12.31 -1.14
N GLY A 470 5.39 -11.13 -0.61
CA GLY A 470 4.46 -10.02 -0.49
C GLY A 470 4.30 -9.24 -1.80
N SER A 471 3.27 -8.40 -1.85
CA SER A 471 2.87 -7.71 -3.08
C SER A 471 3.15 -6.21 -3.05
N LEU A 472 3.61 -5.67 -4.19
CA LEU A 472 3.73 -4.25 -4.47
C LEU A 472 2.61 -3.83 -5.43
N LEU A 473 1.72 -2.95 -4.95
CA LEU A 473 0.67 -2.32 -5.75
C LEU A 473 1.12 -0.96 -6.28
N LEU A 474 0.99 -0.77 -7.59
CA LEU A 474 1.14 0.52 -8.27
C LEU A 474 -0.20 0.83 -8.96
N ASP A 475 -0.93 1.84 -8.48
CA ASP A 475 -2.33 2.11 -8.84
C ASP A 475 -2.62 3.56 -9.34
N PRO A 476 -2.06 3.99 -10.49
CA PRO A 476 -2.40 5.27 -11.13
C PRO A 476 -3.56 5.12 -12.16
N ASP A 477 -4.06 6.24 -12.71
CA ASP A 477 -5.11 6.22 -13.75
C ASP A 477 -4.69 5.46 -15.04
N THR A 478 -3.46 5.70 -15.50
CA THR A 478 -2.86 4.96 -16.63
C THR A 478 -1.40 4.59 -16.33
N ILE A 479 -0.92 3.49 -16.90
CA ILE A 479 0.47 3.03 -16.78
C ILE A 479 1.10 2.91 -18.16
N THR A 480 2.29 3.46 -18.33
CA THR A 480 3.20 3.17 -19.44
C THR A 480 4.48 2.53 -18.92
N VAL A 481 4.75 1.30 -19.35
CA VAL A 481 6.04 0.64 -19.16
C VAL A 481 6.96 1.05 -20.30
N LYS A 482 8.04 1.76 -19.95
CA LYS A 482 8.98 2.36 -20.88
C LYS A 482 10.28 1.57 -20.94
N ASN A 483 10.81 1.39 -22.15
CA ASN A 483 12.08 0.73 -22.39
C ASN A 483 13.25 1.32 -21.58
N GLY A 484 14.10 0.43 -21.07
CA GLY A 484 15.36 0.75 -20.41
C GLY A 484 15.20 1.33 -19.01
N SER A 485 15.93 2.41 -18.72
CA SER A 485 15.95 3.07 -17.40
C SER A 485 15.80 4.58 -17.53
N GLY A 486 15.31 5.24 -16.48
CA GLY A 486 15.28 6.70 -16.47
C GLY A 486 14.87 7.32 -15.16
N SER A 487 14.96 8.65 -15.13
CA SER A 487 14.83 9.48 -13.93
C SER A 487 13.78 10.59 -14.05
N THR A 488 13.04 10.65 -15.17
CA THR A 488 12.04 11.68 -15.41
C THR A 488 10.67 11.23 -14.96
N ALA A 489 10.06 11.98 -14.04
CA ALA A 489 8.64 11.85 -13.74
C ALA A 489 7.80 12.15 -14.99
N SER A 490 6.76 11.37 -15.20
CA SER A 490 5.74 11.66 -16.20
C SER A 490 5.05 12.97 -15.87
N GLY A 491 4.72 13.74 -16.92
CA GLY A 491 3.82 14.88 -16.81
C GLY A 491 2.56 14.61 -17.61
N ALA A 492 1.46 15.24 -17.23
CA ALA A 492 0.24 15.28 -18.03
C ALA A 492 0.55 15.54 -19.52
N VAL A 493 0.19 14.58 -20.38
CA VAL A 493 0.23 14.74 -21.84
C VAL A 493 -1.18 15.08 -22.27
N THR A 494 -1.40 16.18 -22.99
CA THR A 494 -2.73 16.43 -23.59
C THR A 494 -2.81 15.71 -24.94
N ILE A 495 -3.64 14.67 -25.05
CA ILE A 495 -3.95 14.00 -26.31
C ILE A 495 -5.41 14.29 -26.67
N GLY A 496 -5.65 14.89 -27.85
CA GLY A 496 -7.01 15.16 -28.33
C GLY A 496 -7.83 16.18 -27.52
N GLY A 497 -7.20 16.98 -26.66
CA GLY A 497 -7.89 17.92 -25.77
C GLY A 497 -8.26 17.35 -24.40
N SER A 498 -7.99 16.07 -24.16
CA SER A 498 -8.05 15.43 -22.84
C SER A 498 -6.64 15.35 -22.25
N SER A 499 -6.48 15.76 -21.00
CA SER A 499 -5.24 15.57 -20.25
C SER A 499 -5.15 14.08 -19.88
N VAL A 500 -4.23 13.34 -20.48
CA VAL A 500 -3.90 11.96 -20.08
C VAL A 500 -2.76 12.06 -19.06
N ASN A 501 -3.07 11.68 -17.82
CA ASN A 501 -2.08 11.63 -16.75
C ASN A 501 -1.44 10.25 -16.82
N ASN A 502 -0.16 10.20 -17.23
CA ASN A 502 0.55 8.95 -17.43
C ASN A 502 1.38 8.62 -16.20
N ALA A 503 1.38 7.38 -15.72
CA ALA A 503 2.45 6.88 -14.87
C ALA A 503 3.52 6.22 -15.73
N THR A 504 4.76 6.71 -15.67
CA THR A 504 5.87 6.02 -16.36
C THR A 504 6.63 5.16 -15.37
N ILE A 505 6.68 3.86 -15.66
CA ILE A 505 7.52 2.89 -14.98
C ILE A 505 8.52 2.37 -16.00
N TYR A 506 9.78 2.28 -15.63
CA TYR A 506 10.81 1.76 -16.53
C TYR A 506 10.89 0.24 -16.42
N GLU A 507 11.09 -0.41 -17.58
CA GLU A 507 11.32 -1.84 -17.73
C GLU A 507 12.35 -2.37 -16.72
N ASN A 508 13.58 -1.84 -16.72
CA ASN A 508 14.64 -2.29 -15.83
C ASN A 508 14.26 -2.17 -14.33
N THR A 509 13.35 -1.25 -13.99
CA THR A 509 12.84 -1.11 -12.62
C THR A 509 11.90 -2.27 -12.28
N LEU A 510 10.98 -2.64 -13.17
CA LEU A 510 10.10 -3.81 -12.98
C LEU A 510 10.89 -5.11 -12.89
N GLU A 511 11.87 -5.29 -13.76
CA GLU A 511 12.76 -6.47 -13.74
C GLU A 511 13.54 -6.55 -12.44
N ALA A 512 14.08 -5.43 -11.93
CA ALA A 512 14.79 -5.44 -10.66
C ALA A 512 13.89 -5.81 -9.46
N LEU A 513 12.63 -5.38 -9.46
CA LEU A 513 11.64 -5.67 -8.41
C LEU A 513 11.18 -7.13 -8.40
N SER A 514 11.13 -7.77 -9.57
CA SER A 514 10.50 -9.07 -9.79
C SER A 514 11.12 -10.23 -8.99
N SER A 515 12.38 -10.09 -8.55
CA SER A 515 13.08 -11.10 -7.77
C SER A 515 12.68 -11.15 -6.28
N THR A 516 12.02 -10.10 -5.79
CA THR A 516 11.73 -9.91 -4.35
C THR A 516 10.29 -9.54 -4.08
N THR A 517 9.44 -9.40 -5.10
CA THR A 517 8.06 -8.93 -4.97
C THR A 517 7.12 -9.57 -5.97
N ASP A 518 5.88 -9.81 -5.54
CA ASP A 518 4.77 -9.98 -6.45
C ASP A 518 4.32 -8.60 -6.93
N ILE A 519 4.31 -8.37 -8.24
CA ILE A 519 4.05 -7.04 -8.80
C ILE A 519 2.60 -6.96 -9.24
N ILE A 520 1.89 -5.93 -8.78
CA ILE A 520 0.52 -5.62 -9.18
C ILE A 520 0.49 -4.23 -9.79
N LEU A 521 0.31 -4.19 -11.12
CA LEU A 521 0.02 -2.98 -11.86
C LEU A 521 -1.50 -2.88 -12.00
N LEU A 522 -2.10 -1.89 -11.35
CA LEU A 522 -3.53 -1.61 -11.43
C LEU A 522 -3.68 -0.23 -12.09
N ALA A 523 -4.45 -0.15 -13.16
CA ALA A 523 -4.78 1.10 -13.81
C ALA A 523 -6.30 1.23 -13.90
N ASP A 524 -6.83 2.42 -13.67
CA ASP A 524 -8.25 2.69 -13.86
C ASP A 524 -8.62 2.60 -15.36
N ASP A 525 -7.79 3.15 -16.24
CA ASP A 525 -8.02 3.18 -17.69
C ASP A 525 -7.14 2.19 -18.46
N SER A 526 -5.82 2.40 -18.58
CA SER A 526 -5.00 1.60 -19.51
C SER A 526 -3.59 1.28 -19.04
N ILE A 527 -3.03 0.18 -19.57
CA ILE A 527 -1.62 -0.20 -19.42
C ILE A 527 -1.00 -0.35 -20.82
N THR A 528 0.06 0.40 -21.11
CA THR A 528 0.79 0.33 -22.37
C THR A 528 2.24 -0.08 -22.13
N MET A 529 2.71 -1.11 -22.84
CA MET A 529 4.13 -1.44 -22.94
C MET A 529 4.66 -0.77 -24.20
N GLU A 530 5.64 0.13 -24.06
CA GLU A 530 6.37 0.68 -25.21
C GLU A 530 7.26 -0.39 -25.85
N ASN A 531 7.78 -0.09 -27.05
CA ASN A 531 8.74 -0.97 -27.74
C ASN A 531 10.03 -1.15 -26.91
N LEU A 532 10.35 -2.39 -26.55
CA LEU A 532 11.48 -2.79 -25.74
C LEU A 532 12.71 -3.06 -26.61
N SER A 533 13.87 -2.54 -26.21
CA SER A 533 15.07 -2.57 -27.05
C SER A 533 15.74 -3.94 -27.14
N ASP A 534 15.53 -4.79 -26.15
CA ASP A 534 15.91 -6.21 -26.16
C ASP A 534 14.72 -7.13 -26.54
N GLY A 535 13.54 -6.55 -26.74
CA GLY A 535 12.33 -7.23 -27.14
C GLY A 535 11.69 -8.09 -26.06
N THR A 536 12.03 -7.94 -24.77
CA THR A 536 11.45 -8.78 -23.71
C THR A 536 11.43 -8.07 -22.35
N LEU A 537 10.27 -8.01 -21.72
CA LEU A 537 10.19 -7.75 -20.28
C LEU A 537 10.52 -9.05 -19.53
N ASP A 538 11.75 -9.16 -19.00
CA ASP A 538 12.28 -10.36 -18.35
C ASP A 538 12.14 -10.30 -16.82
N LEU A 539 11.06 -10.88 -16.31
CA LEU A 539 10.77 -10.83 -14.89
C LEU A 539 11.24 -12.08 -14.15
N ALA A 540 11.97 -11.91 -13.06
CA ALA A 540 12.54 -12.98 -12.26
C ALA A 540 11.55 -13.69 -11.31
N GLN A 541 10.22 -13.47 -11.40
CA GLN A 541 9.27 -14.19 -10.54
C GLN A 541 9.40 -15.70 -10.76
N GLY A 542 9.66 -16.42 -9.67
CA GLY A 542 9.75 -17.88 -9.64
C GLY A 542 8.42 -18.56 -9.28
N SER A 543 8.47 -19.89 -9.10
CA SER A 543 7.29 -20.66 -8.70
C SER A 543 6.70 -20.16 -7.36
N GLY A 544 5.39 -19.91 -7.35
CA GLY A 544 4.68 -19.36 -6.19
C GLY A 544 4.63 -17.83 -6.14
N ASN A 545 5.31 -17.15 -7.07
CA ASN A 545 5.25 -15.70 -7.26
C ASN A 545 4.37 -15.33 -8.45
N SER A 546 4.00 -14.06 -8.55
CA SER A 546 3.13 -13.57 -9.60
C SER A 546 3.45 -12.16 -10.09
N VAL A 547 3.08 -11.92 -11.35
CA VAL A 547 2.91 -10.58 -11.91
C VAL A 547 1.47 -10.42 -12.41
N THR A 548 0.84 -9.32 -12.02
CA THR A 548 -0.55 -9.01 -12.36
C THR A 548 -0.64 -7.64 -13.01
N PHE A 549 -1.30 -7.59 -14.17
CA PHE A 549 -1.64 -6.37 -14.90
C PHE A 549 -3.15 -6.26 -14.97
N THR A 550 -3.70 -5.17 -14.45
CA THR A 550 -5.13 -4.90 -14.46
C THR A 550 -5.41 -3.51 -15.02
N ALA A 551 -6.16 -3.42 -16.11
CA ALA A 551 -6.74 -2.18 -16.63
C ALA A 551 -8.26 -2.26 -16.43
N THR A 552 -8.82 -1.49 -15.50
CA THR A 552 -10.21 -1.68 -15.05
C THR A 552 -11.22 -1.36 -16.14
N ALA A 553 -11.06 -0.25 -16.86
CA ALA A 553 -11.98 0.19 -17.90
C ALA A 553 -11.48 -0.05 -19.33
N GLY A 554 -10.18 0.11 -19.57
CA GLY A 554 -9.58 0.13 -20.90
C GLY A 554 -8.64 -1.05 -21.19
N ASN A 555 -7.64 -0.78 -22.02
CA ASN A 555 -6.85 -1.80 -22.71
C ASN A 555 -5.54 -2.11 -22.00
N ILE A 556 -4.99 -3.30 -22.28
CA ILE A 556 -3.59 -3.62 -22.04
C ILE A 556 -2.91 -3.89 -23.38
N THR A 557 -1.87 -3.12 -23.74
CA THR A 557 -1.33 -3.11 -25.10
C THR A 557 0.18 -3.16 -25.14
N PHE A 558 0.73 -4.08 -25.93
CA PHE A 558 2.13 -4.08 -26.37
C PHE A 558 2.20 -3.26 -27.66
N SER A 559 2.93 -2.15 -27.62
CA SER A 559 3.06 -1.24 -28.77
C SER A 559 3.77 -1.90 -29.95
N ASP A 560 4.72 -2.79 -29.65
CA ASP A 560 5.33 -3.70 -30.62
C ASP A 560 5.01 -5.14 -30.20
N THR A 561 4.18 -5.83 -31.00
CA THR A 561 3.77 -7.20 -30.67
C THR A 561 4.86 -8.24 -30.96
N SER A 562 6.06 -7.82 -31.37
CA SER A 562 7.24 -8.69 -31.37
C SER A 562 7.90 -8.78 -29.99
N ASP A 563 7.56 -7.88 -29.07
CA ASP A 563 8.05 -7.91 -27.69
C ASP A 563 7.39 -9.05 -26.91
N ALA A 564 8.15 -9.65 -26.01
CA ALA A 564 7.68 -10.71 -25.13
C ALA A 564 7.57 -10.26 -23.67
N LEU A 565 6.81 -11.01 -22.89
CA LEU A 565 6.92 -11.01 -21.43
C LEU A 565 7.24 -12.43 -20.99
N GLN A 566 8.23 -12.55 -20.11
CA GLN A 566 8.57 -13.84 -19.52
C GLN A 566 8.75 -13.79 -18.00
N THR A 567 8.47 -14.92 -17.35
CA THR A 567 8.79 -15.16 -15.93
C THR A 567 9.61 -16.42 -15.75
N ALA A 568 10.29 -16.56 -14.61
CA ALA A 568 11.11 -17.71 -14.23
C ALA A 568 10.32 -18.82 -13.49
N GLY A 569 9.03 -19.01 -13.81
CA GLY A 569 8.12 -19.95 -13.14
C GLY A 569 6.95 -19.26 -12.43
N GLY A 570 6.95 -17.93 -12.36
CA GLY A 570 5.88 -17.13 -11.76
C GLY A 570 4.62 -17.07 -12.62
N ALA A 571 3.46 -16.96 -11.98
CA ALA A 571 2.19 -16.81 -12.67
C ALA A 571 2.07 -15.44 -13.35
N ILE A 572 1.41 -15.41 -14.50
CA ILE A 572 1.14 -14.19 -15.26
C ILE A 572 -0.37 -13.98 -15.33
N THR A 573 -0.85 -12.83 -14.84
CA THR A 573 -2.27 -12.47 -14.93
C THR A 573 -2.46 -11.15 -15.66
N PHE A 574 -3.32 -11.15 -16.68
CA PHE A 574 -3.79 -9.95 -17.36
C PHE A 574 -5.32 -9.85 -17.24
N THR A 575 -5.82 -8.69 -16.81
CA THR A 575 -7.25 -8.39 -16.68
C THR A 575 -7.53 -7.02 -17.29
N ALA A 576 -8.21 -6.95 -18.43
CA ALA A 576 -8.56 -5.69 -19.09
C ALA A 576 -10.08 -5.52 -19.22
N GLY A 577 -10.58 -4.32 -18.94
CA GLY A 577 -11.95 -3.93 -19.24
C GLY A 577 -12.23 -3.77 -20.75
N GLY A 578 -11.17 -3.62 -21.55
CA GLY A 578 -11.18 -3.58 -23.02
C GLY A 578 -10.44 -4.75 -23.66
N THR A 579 -9.61 -4.46 -24.67
CA THR A 579 -8.81 -5.43 -25.42
C THR A 579 -7.46 -5.66 -24.74
N ILE A 580 -7.00 -6.91 -24.76
CA ILE A 580 -5.61 -7.28 -24.46
C ILE A 580 -4.89 -7.50 -25.79
N THR A 581 -3.84 -6.71 -26.07
CA THR A 581 -2.96 -6.85 -27.24
C THR A 581 -1.55 -7.22 -26.79
N LEU A 582 -1.06 -8.40 -27.17
CA LEU A 582 0.18 -8.98 -26.64
C LEU A 582 1.09 -9.48 -27.76
N GLY A 583 2.40 -9.50 -27.48
CA GLY A 583 3.33 -10.38 -28.19
C GLY A 583 3.37 -11.78 -27.58
N ALA A 584 4.57 -12.31 -27.31
CA ALA A 584 4.72 -13.65 -26.73
C ALA A 584 4.64 -13.61 -25.19
N LEU A 585 4.02 -14.61 -24.57
CA LEU A 585 3.98 -14.78 -23.10
C LEU A 585 4.60 -16.12 -22.70
N THR A 586 5.56 -16.12 -21.78
CA THR A 586 6.17 -17.35 -21.23
C THR A 586 6.25 -17.33 -19.72
N SER A 587 5.55 -18.24 -19.02
CA SER A 587 5.57 -18.24 -17.54
C SER A 587 6.67 -19.12 -16.92
N GLY A 588 7.36 -19.94 -17.72
CA GLY A 588 8.35 -20.88 -17.22
C GLY A 588 7.80 -21.99 -16.31
N GLY A 589 6.47 -22.23 -16.29
CA GLY A 589 5.81 -23.24 -15.46
C GLY A 589 4.72 -22.71 -14.53
N GLY A 590 4.58 -21.39 -14.40
CA GLY A 590 3.47 -20.77 -13.69
C GLY A 590 2.17 -20.75 -14.50
N ASP A 591 1.03 -20.55 -13.86
CA ASP A 591 -0.24 -20.40 -14.58
C ASP A 591 -0.29 -19.06 -15.35
N ILE A 592 -0.98 -19.07 -16.50
CA ILE A 592 -1.29 -17.86 -17.26
C ILE A 592 -2.80 -17.64 -17.23
N THR A 593 -3.26 -16.47 -16.79
CA THR A 593 -4.68 -16.09 -16.75
C THR A 593 -4.91 -14.82 -17.55
N LEU A 594 -5.80 -14.88 -18.54
CA LEU A 594 -6.16 -13.75 -19.40
C LEU A 594 -7.67 -13.48 -19.30
N LYS A 595 -8.03 -12.24 -18.98
CA LYS A 595 -9.43 -11.80 -18.86
C LYS A 595 -9.65 -10.52 -19.63
N SER A 596 -10.46 -10.53 -20.70
CA SER A 596 -10.72 -9.32 -21.50
C SER A 596 -12.00 -9.40 -22.31
N LYS A 597 -12.42 -8.27 -22.91
CA LYS A 597 -13.47 -8.26 -23.94
C LYS A 597 -12.98 -8.84 -25.26
N ASP A 598 -11.69 -8.67 -25.53
CA ASP A 598 -11.06 -9.07 -26.77
C ASP A 598 -9.59 -9.40 -26.52
N LEU A 599 -9.05 -10.35 -27.27
CA LEU A 599 -7.69 -10.83 -27.11
C LEU A 599 -6.99 -10.93 -28.46
N ASN A 600 -6.04 -10.04 -28.69
CA ASN A 600 -5.18 -10.05 -29.87
C ASN A 600 -3.75 -10.42 -29.48
N PHE A 601 -3.37 -11.67 -29.67
CA PHE A 601 -1.99 -12.11 -29.46
C PHE A 601 -1.30 -12.38 -30.79
N ALA A 602 -0.12 -11.79 -31.00
CA ALA A 602 0.71 -12.03 -32.18
C ALA A 602 1.78 -13.11 -31.93
N GLY A 603 2.17 -13.34 -30.67
CA GLY A 603 3.17 -14.32 -30.26
C GLY A 603 2.58 -15.66 -29.80
N ALA A 604 3.43 -16.55 -29.29
CA ALA A 604 3.02 -17.78 -28.62
C ALA A 604 2.70 -17.54 -27.14
N ILE A 605 1.79 -18.35 -26.56
CA ILE A 605 1.52 -18.37 -25.12
C ILE A 605 2.03 -19.69 -24.57
N ASN A 606 2.98 -19.63 -23.64
CA ASN A 606 3.65 -20.81 -23.11
C ASN A 606 3.65 -20.80 -21.58
N SER A 607 2.72 -21.53 -20.97
CA SER A 607 2.70 -21.73 -19.51
C SER A 607 3.60 -22.90 -19.05
N GLY A 608 4.18 -23.66 -19.99
CA GLY A 608 4.95 -24.87 -19.70
C GLY A 608 4.10 -25.88 -18.93
N ALA A 609 4.50 -26.18 -17.69
CA ALA A 609 3.77 -27.07 -16.78
C ALA A 609 2.54 -26.42 -16.13
N GLY A 610 2.40 -25.09 -16.16
CA GLY A 610 1.23 -24.38 -15.67
C GLY A 610 0.03 -24.52 -16.60
N SER A 611 -1.14 -24.13 -16.13
CA SER A 611 -2.38 -24.06 -16.91
C SER A 611 -2.59 -22.70 -17.54
N LEU A 612 -3.33 -22.65 -18.66
CA LEU A 612 -3.80 -21.43 -19.30
C LEU A 612 -5.32 -21.32 -19.15
N ALA A 613 -5.77 -20.21 -18.56
CA ALA A 613 -7.18 -19.85 -18.50
C ALA A 613 -7.42 -18.54 -19.27
N ILE A 614 -8.38 -18.58 -20.20
CA ILE A 614 -8.82 -17.41 -20.97
C ILE A 614 -10.32 -17.23 -20.72
N THR A 615 -10.72 -16.04 -20.29
CA THR A 615 -12.10 -15.73 -19.91
C THR A 615 -12.56 -14.42 -20.52
N ALA A 616 -13.73 -14.42 -21.16
CA ALA A 616 -14.39 -13.20 -21.63
C ALA A 616 -14.80 -12.29 -20.44
N GLN A 617 -14.65 -10.97 -20.57
CA GLN A 617 -15.11 -9.99 -19.59
C GLN A 617 -16.17 -9.07 -20.19
N ASN A 618 -17.45 -9.18 -19.81
CA ASN A 618 -18.40 -8.07 -19.94
C ASN A 618 -19.70 -8.23 -19.14
N ARG A 619 -19.65 -8.16 -17.81
CA ARG A 619 -20.89 -8.11 -17.01
C ARG A 619 -21.42 -6.67 -16.92
N VAL A 620 -22.14 -6.18 -17.92
CA VAL A 620 -22.99 -4.98 -17.77
C VAL A 620 -24.40 -5.42 -17.40
N VAL A 621 -24.67 -5.61 -16.10
CA VAL A 621 -26.05 -5.66 -15.61
C VAL A 621 -26.54 -4.22 -15.49
N SER A 622 -27.14 -3.69 -16.56
CA SER A 622 -27.85 -2.42 -16.47
C SER A 622 -29.20 -2.66 -15.79
N PHE A 623 -29.40 -2.10 -14.59
CA PHE A 623 -30.65 -2.21 -13.84
C PHE A 623 -31.83 -1.72 -14.71
N GLY A 624 -32.71 -2.64 -15.11
CA GLY A 624 -33.88 -2.34 -15.94
C GLY A 624 -33.84 -2.93 -17.36
N VAL A 625 -32.76 -3.61 -17.76
CA VAL A 625 -32.68 -4.37 -19.01
C VAL A 625 -32.97 -5.85 -18.73
N THR A 626 -34.00 -6.41 -19.37
CA THR A 626 -34.44 -7.82 -19.24
C THR A 626 -33.64 -8.79 -20.13
N THR A 627 -32.67 -8.28 -20.90
CA THR A 627 -31.84 -9.06 -21.81
C THR A 627 -30.38 -8.98 -21.38
N ILE A 628 -29.86 -10.07 -20.83
CA ILE A 628 -28.43 -10.25 -20.62
C ILE A 628 -27.84 -10.53 -22.00
N THR A 629 -26.96 -9.66 -22.50
CA THR A 629 -26.15 -9.98 -23.68
C THR A 629 -24.96 -10.82 -23.20
N PRO A 630 -24.78 -12.05 -23.72
CA PRO A 630 -23.66 -12.92 -23.34
C PRO A 630 -22.28 -12.26 -23.55
N THR A 631 -21.27 -12.68 -22.80
CA THR A 631 -19.91 -12.12 -22.88
C THR A 631 -19.09 -12.75 -24.00
N THR A 632 -18.59 -11.93 -24.92
CA THR A 632 -17.97 -12.40 -26.16
C THR A 632 -16.46 -12.17 -26.10
N LEU A 633 -15.64 -13.12 -26.57
CA LEU A 633 -14.18 -12.92 -26.72
C LEU A 633 -13.76 -13.08 -28.18
N GLY A 634 -13.20 -12.03 -28.78
CA GLY A 634 -12.44 -12.17 -30.03
C GLY A 634 -11.06 -12.76 -29.78
N LEU A 635 -10.65 -13.73 -30.61
CA LEU A 635 -9.25 -14.14 -30.73
C LEU A 635 -8.72 -13.56 -32.05
N GLY A 636 -7.76 -12.62 -31.98
CA GLY A 636 -7.20 -11.91 -33.14
C GLY A 636 -8.00 -10.67 -33.62
N ASP A 637 -7.74 -10.18 -34.83
CA ASP A 637 -8.35 -8.96 -35.43
C ASP A 637 -9.86 -9.09 -35.80
N ALA A 638 -10.59 -10.07 -35.25
CA ALA A 638 -11.94 -10.40 -35.67
C ALA A 638 -13.02 -9.56 -34.96
N THR A 639 -13.91 -8.96 -35.76
CA THR A 639 -15.09 -8.16 -35.33
C THR A 639 -16.32 -9.02 -35.02
N GLY A 640 -16.12 -10.22 -34.47
CA GLY A 640 -17.18 -11.19 -34.17
C GLY A 640 -17.81 -10.99 -32.78
N THR A 641 -19.02 -11.54 -32.60
CA THR A 641 -19.74 -11.56 -31.32
C THR A 641 -19.55 -12.86 -30.54
N ASP A 642 -18.64 -13.77 -30.92
CA ASP A 642 -18.41 -15.05 -30.23
C ASP A 642 -16.95 -15.48 -30.35
N MET A 643 -16.52 -16.43 -29.50
CA MET A 643 -15.17 -16.98 -29.58
C MET A 643 -15.04 -17.91 -30.79
N THR A 644 -14.03 -17.69 -31.63
CA THR A 644 -13.62 -18.65 -32.65
C THR A 644 -12.29 -19.26 -32.25
N LEU A 645 -12.23 -20.59 -32.17
CA LEU A 645 -11.02 -21.37 -31.94
C LEU A 645 -10.63 -22.10 -33.23
N SER A 646 -9.60 -21.57 -33.91
CA SER A 646 -8.98 -22.20 -35.06
C SER A 646 -7.78 -23.06 -34.66
N GLY A 647 -7.40 -24.01 -35.53
CA GLY A 647 -6.15 -24.76 -35.36
C GLY A 647 -4.90 -23.87 -35.29
N ALA A 648 -4.89 -22.73 -35.99
CA ALA A 648 -3.76 -21.79 -35.97
C ALA A 648 -3.59 -21.09 -34.61
N GLU A 649 -4.69 -20.79 -33.92
CA GLU A 649 -4.64 -20.23 -32.56
C GLU A 649 -4.22 -21.28 -31.55
N LEU A 650 -4.82 -22.47 -31.60
CA LEU A 650 -4.49 -23.55 -30.68
C LEU A 650 -3.01 -23.97 -30.81
N GLY A 651 -2.48 -24.01 -32.04
CA GLY A 651 -1.09 -24.37 -32.31
C GLY A 651 -0.04 -23.39 -31.74
N ARG A 652 -0.45 -22.19 -31.31
CA ARG A 652 0.40 -21.18 -30.65
C ARG A 652 0.42 -21.30 -29.13
N ILE A 653 -0.36 -22.21 -28.56
CA ILE A 653 -0.50 -22.39 -27.12
C ILE A 653 0.29 -23.62 -26.69
N THR A 654 1.12 -23.46 -25.67
CA THR A 654 1.80 -24.55 -24.95
C THR A 654 1.41 -24.50 -23.49
N THR A 655 0.72 -25.54 -22.99
CA THR A 655 0.20 -25.57 -21.62
C THR A 655 -0.08 -26.99 -21.14
N THR A 656 -0.25 -27.19 -19.83
CA THR A 656 -0.81 -28.44 -19.31
C THR A 656 -2.31 -28.50 -19.58
N ASN A 657 -3.10 -27.56 -19.06
CA ASN A 657 -4.53 -27.51 -19.29
C ASN A 657 -4.91 -26.18 -19.93
N LEU A 658 -5.79 -26.23 -20.92
CA LEU A 658 -6.37 -25.04 -21.54
C LEU A 658 -7.85 -24.96 -21.14
N THR A 659 -8.24 -23.86 -20.51
CA THR A 659 -9.65 -23.54 -20.26
C THR A 659 -10.03 -22.27 -21.00
N LEU A 660 -11.02 -22.37 -21.87
CA LEU A 660 -11.63 -21.24 -22.58
C LEU A 660 -13.04 -21.03 -22.04
N THR A 661 -13.34 -19.82 -21.58
CA THR A 661 -14.68 -19.46 -21.06
C THR A 661 -15.19 -18.23 -21.79
N SER A 662 -16.33 -18.37 -22.46
CA SER A 662 -17.00 -17.33 -23.24
C SER A 662 -18.52 -17.55 -23.20
N ALA A 663 -19.28 -16.68 -23.87
CA ALA A 663 -20.60 -16.97 -24.39
C ALA A 663 -20.57 -18.17 -25.35
N SER A 664 -20.74 -18.00 -26.67
CA SER A 664 -20.61 -19.13 -27.57
C SER A 664 -19.18 -19.36 -28.04
N VAL A 665 -18.86 -20.63 -28.33
CA VAL A 665 -17.57 -21.05 -28.88
C VAL A 665 -17.78 -21.75 -30.21
N THR A 666 -17.16 -21.23 -31.26
CA THR A 666 -17.07 -21.88 -32.57
C THR A 666 -15.69 -22.49 -32.72
N VAL A 667 -15.63 -23.78 -33.01
CA VAL A 667 -14.38 -24.50 -33.30
C VAL A 667 -14.29 -24.78 -34.78
N ASP A 668 -13.14 -24.43 -35.38
CA ASP A 668 -12.91 -24.61 -36.80
C ASP A 668 -11.54 -25.25 -37.12
N ASN A 669 -11.60 -26.44 -37.73
CA ASN A 669 -10.47 -27.12 -38.37
C ASN A 669 -9.23 -27.29 -37.47
N VAL A 670 -9.44 -27.79 -36.25
CA VAL A 670 -8.33 -28.13 -35.34
C VAL A 670 -7.73 -29.47 -35.74
N THR A 671 -6.44 -29.52 -36.04
CA THR A 671 -5.74 -30.79 -36.34
C THR A 671 -5.05 -31.36 -35.09
N ALA A 672 -4.72 -32.66 -35.09
CA ALA A 672 -3.94 -33.28 -34.02
C ALA A 672 -2.64 -32.50 -33.71
N ALA A 673 -1.94 -32.05 -34.75
CA ALA A 673 -0.73 -31.25 -34.61
C ALA A 673 -0.95 -29.93 -33.86
N ASN A 674 -2.15 -29.32 -33.97
CA ASN A 674 -2.49 -28.10 -33.24
C ASN A 674 -2.74 -28.35 -31.75
N SER A 675 -3.20 -29.54 -31.37
CA SER A 675 -3.43 -29.90 -29.97
C SER A 675 -2.21 -30.49 -29.25
N ASN A 676 -1.17 -30.90 -29.98
CA ASN A 676 0.01 -31.59 -29.42
C ASN A 676 0.75 -30.83 -28.31
N ASN A 677 0.65 -29.50 -28.30
CA ASN A 677 1.30 -28.66 -27.30
C ASN A 677 0.49 -28.50 -25.99
N ILE A 678 -0.68 -29.15 -25.93
CA ILE A 678 -1.56 -29.18 -24.76
C ILE A 678 -1.53 -30.61 -24.22
N SER A 679 -0.79 -30.81 -23.13
CA SER A 679 -0.53 -32.16 -22.61
C SER A 679 -1.69 -32.77 -21.82
N GLY A 680 -2.55 -31.93 -21.25
CA GLY A 680 -3.75 -32.29 -20.50
C GLY A 680 -5.02 -32.03 -21.32
N THR A 681 -6.00 -31.36 -20.71
CA THR A 681 -7.34 -31.22 -21.30
C THR A 681 -7.56 -29.84 -21.90
N VAL A 682 -8.17 -29.80 -23.09
CA VAL A 682 -8.84 -28.60 -23.60
C VAL A 682 -10.27 -28.59 -23.08
N THR A 683 -10.63 -27.54 -22.37
CA THR A 683 -11.98 -27.34 -21.81
C THR A 683 -12.61 -26.12 -22.46
N LEU A 684 -13.77 -26.30 -23.08
CA LEU A 684 -14.58 -25.24 -23.67
C LEU A 684 -15.81 -25.03 -22.79
N ASN A 685 -15.92 -23.85 -22.18
CA ASN A 685 -17.05 -23.48 -21.32
C ASN A 685 -17.85 -22.36 -21.99
N ALA A 686 -19.05 -22.71 -22.43
CA ALA A 686 -20.10 -21.84 -22.95
C ALA A 686 -21.31 -21.91 -22.01
N THR A 687 -21.11 -21.60 -20.72
CA THR A 687 -22.06 -21.89 -19.63
C THR A 687 -22.86 -20.67 -19.17
N GLU A 688 -22.81 -19.57 -19.93
CA GLU A 688 -23.71 -18.43 -19.70
C GLU A 688 -25.06 -18.69 -20.38
N ASP A 689 -26.15 -18.16 -19.83
CA ASP A 689 -27.48 -18.27 -20.43
C ASP A 689 -27.43 -17.98 -21.95
N ASN A 690 -28.02 -18.86 -22.73
CA ASN A 690 -28.10 -18.81 -24.18
C ASN A 690 -26.80 -19.13 -24.95
N SER A 691 -25.80 -19.72 -24.31
CA SER A 691 -24.49 -19.95 -24.93
C SER A 691 -24.31 -21.36 -25.48
N SER A 692 -23.68 -21.49 -26.64
CA SER A 692 -23.56 -22.79 -27.34
C SER A 692 -22.13 -23.09 -27.80
N VAL A 693 -21.85 -24.35 -28.12
CA VAL A 693 -20.60 -24.74 -28.78
C VAL A 693 -20.86 -25.36 -30.14
N THR A 694 -20.21 -24.84 -31.19
CA THR A 694 -20.38 -25.34 -32.56
C THR A 694 -19.04 -25.80 -33.15
N PHE A 695 -18.97 -27.05 -33.59
CA PHE A 695 -17.85 -27.60 -34.38
C PHE A 695 -18.22 -27.56 -35.87
N ASN A 696 -17.69 -26.58 -36.60
CA ASN A 696 -18.05 -26.36 -38.02
C ASN A 696 -17.42 -27.40 -38.96
N ASN A 697 -16.20 -27.81 -38.66
CA ASN A 697 -15.41 -28.72 -39.48
C ASN A 697 -14.76 -29.81 -38.61
N THR A 698 -14.23 -30.82 -39.27
CA THR A 698 -13.51 -31.91 -38.59
C THR A 698 -12.43 -31.35 -37.67
N SER A 699 -12.43 -31.81 -36.42
CA SER A 699 -11.52 -31.33 -35.37
C SER A 699 -10.96 -32.48 -34.55
N THR A 700 -9.68 -32.38 -34.18
CA THR A 700 -8.95 -33.37 -33.38
C THR A 700 -8.24 -32.71 -32.20
N PHE A 701 -8.41 -33.27 -31.01
CA PHE A 701 -7.79 -32.83 -29.77
C PHE A 701 -7.06 -34.00 -29.09
N ASN A 702 -6.13 -33.72 -28.18
CA ASN A 702 -5.57 -34.76 -27.32
C ASN A 702 -6.64 -35.30 -26.37
N THR A 703 -7.24 -34.40 -25.57
CA THR A 703 -8.36 -34.64 -24.67
C THR A 703 -9.29 -33.43 -24.72
N LEU A 704 -10.60 -33.64 -24.73
CA LEU A 704 -11.59 -32.57 -24.88
C LEU A 704 -12.74 -32.71 -23.89
N THR A 705 -13.06 -31.61 -23.22
CA THR A 705 -14.31 -31.41 -22.46
C THR A 705 -15.03 -30.19 -23.00
N VAL A 706 -16.33 -30.31 -23.23
CA VAL A 706 -17.19 -29.23 -23.73
C VAL A 706 -18.39 -29.13 -22.80
N ASN A 707 -18.67 -27.93 -22.31
CA ASN A 707 -19.84 -27.60 -21.52
C ASN A 707 -20.56 -26.43 -22.20
N ALA A 708 -21.82 -26.62 -22.56
CA ALA A 708 -22.66 -25.62 -23.19
C ALA A 708 -23.99 -25.49 -22.44
N ASP A 709 -24.56 -24.29 -22.46
CA ASP A 709 -25.88 -24.00 -21.90
C ASP A 709 -26.99 -24.36 -22.90
N GLN A 710 -26.99 -23.73 -24.09
CA GLN A 710 -27.90 -24.03 -25.21
C GLN A 710 -27.29 -24.98 -26.24
N GLY A 711 -26.66 -26.06 -25.77
CA GLY A 711 -26.32 -27.19 -26.64
C GLY A 711 -25.01 -27.12 -27.42
N ILE A 712 -24.73 -28.25 -28.05
CA ILE A 712 -23.53 -28.50 -28.84
C ILE A 712 -23.94 -28.94 -30.25
N ALA A 713 -23.45 -28.26 -31.29
CA ALA A 713 -23.63 -28.64 -32.68
C ALA A 713 -22.34 -29.22 -33.28
N ILE A 714 -22.40 -30.42 -33.86
CA ILE A 714 -21.25 -31.13 -34.43
C ILE A 714 -21.47 -31.38 -35.92
N ASN A 715 -20.85 -30.56 -36.76
CA ASN A 715 -21.03 -30.58 -38.22
C ASN A 715 -19.92 -31.33 -38.97
N GLY A 716 -18.82 -31.67 -38.28
CA GLY A 716 -17.70 -32.45 -38.81
C GLY A 716 -17.25 -33.54 -37.85
N ASN A 717 -16.33 -34.42 -38.27
CA ASN A 717 -15.83 -35.47 -37.39
C ASN A 717 -15.11 -34.88 -36.17
N LEU A 718 -15.37 -35.41 -34.99
CA LEU A 718 -14.71 -34.96 -33.76
C LEU A 718 -13.90 -36.10 -33.17
N THR A 719 -12.62 -35.88 -32.91
CA THR A 719 -11.71 -36.92 -32.43
C THR A 719 -10.96 -36.45 -31.20
N THR A 720 -10.87 -37.29 -30.17
CA THR A 720 -9.78 -37.23 -29.19
C THR A 720 -8.81 -38.38 -29.46
N ASP A 721 -7.53 -38.07 -29.69
CA ASP A 721 -6.53 -39.06 -30.12
C ASP A 721 -5.67 -39.64 -28.99
N THR A 722 -5.80 -39.07 -27.78
CA THR A 722 -5.07 -39.51 -26.59
C THR A 722 -6.00 -39.84 -25.41
N GLY A 723 -6.86 -38.90 -25.02
CA GLY A 723 -7.72 -38.98 -23.84
C GLY A 723 -9.21 -39.06 -24.16
N ALA A 724 -10.03 -38.73 -23.16
CA ALA A 724 -11.48 -38.82 -23.23
C ALA A 724 -12.13 -37.67 -24.02
N LEU A 725 -13.34 -37.92 -24.52
CA LEU A 725 -14.24 -36.94 -25.11
C LEU A 725 -15.48 -36.82 -24.21
N THR A 726 -15.67 -35.65 -23.60
CA THR A 726 -16.84 -35.36 -22.76
C THR A 726 -17.59 -34.18 -23.33
N LEU A 727 -18.89 -34.35 -23.57
CA LEU A 727 -19.77 -33.35 -24.13
C LEU A 727 -21.00 -33.21 -23.23
N GLU A 728 -21.20 -32.01 -22.70
CA GLU A 728 -22.38 -31.61 -21.93
C GLU A 728 -23.08 -30.47 -22.67
N GLY A 729 -24.26 -30.75 -23.23
CA GLY A 729 -25.08 -29.81 -23.98
C GLY A 729 -26.07 -29.00 -23.15
N ASP A 730 -26.16 -29.26 -21.85
CA ASP A 730 -27.10 -28.65 -20.90
C ASP A 730 -26.41 -28.50 -19.52
N ALA A 731 -25.42 -27.62 -19.46
CA ALA A 731 -24.52 -27.51 -18.31
C ALA A 731 -25.23 -27.01 -17.03
N ASP A 732 -26.33 -26.27 -17.18
CA ASP A 732 -27.09 -25.72 -16.05
C ASP A 732 -28.28 -26.60 -15.63
N ASN A 733 -28.66 -27.57 -16.47
CA ASN A 733 -29.80 -28.48 -16.31
C ASN A 733 -31.16 -27.77 -16.24
N SER A 734 -31.23 -26.53 -16.72
CA SER A 734 -32.48 -25.82 -16.91
C SER A 734 -33.16 -26.29 -18.19
N ALA A 735 -34.48 -26.05 -18.28
CA ALA A 735 -35.22 -26.37 -19.50
C ALA A 735 -35.38 -25.11 -20.33
N ASP A 736 -34.44 -24.91 -21.24
CA ASP A 736 -34.36 -23.81 -22.19
C ASP A 736 -34.47 -24.33 -23.65
N THR A 737 -34.32 -23.43 -24.63
CA THR A 737 -34.44 -23.81 -26.04
C THR A 737 -33.09 -24.14 -26.63
N GLY A 738 -32.80 -25.41 -26.89
CA GLY A 738 -31.62 -25.79 -27.66
C GLY A 738 -30.56 -26.57 -26.89
N ASP A 739 -30.87 -27.01 -25.68
CA ASP A 739 -30.08 -27.77 -24.69
C ASP A 739 -29.69 -29.19 -25.15
N SER A 740 -29.36 -29.31 -26.43
CA SER A 740 -29.21 -30.57 -27.15
C SER A 740 -27.80 -30.75 -27.68
N ILE A 741 -27.35 -32.00 -27.79
CA ILE A 741 -26.21 -32.35 -28.62
C ILE A 741 -26.74 -32.78 -29.99
N SER A 742 -26.45 -32.00 -31.03
CA SER A 742 -26.88 -32.25 -32.41
C SER A 742 -25.70 -32.68 -33.30
N ILE A 743 -25.87 -33.80 -34.00
CA ILE A 743 -24.81 -34.43 -34.79
C ILE A 743 -25.26 -34.50 -36.25
N ALA A 744 -24.49 -33.91 -37.16
CA ALA A 744 -24.81 -33.93 -38.58
C ALA A 744 -24.74 -35.34 -39.18
N SER A 745 -25.42 -35.56 -40.31
CA SER A 745 -25.40 -36.86 -41.00
C SER A 745 -24.00 -37.20 -41.51
N GLY A 746 -23.56 -38.42 -41.26
CA GLY A 746 -22.25 -38.95 -41.67
C GLY A 746 -21.11 -38.64 -40.70
N VAL A 747 -21.38 -37.94 -39.60
CA VAL A 747 -20.36 -37.60 -38.60
C VAL A 747 -19.94 -38.82 -37.80
N THR A 748 -18.62 -38.90 -37.56
CA THR A 748 -17.99 -39.85 -36.65
C THR A 748 -17.41 -39.10 -35.46
N LEU A 749 -17.83 -39.49 -34.25
CA LEU A 749 -17.15 -39.13 -33.00
C LEU A 749 -16.17 -40.25 -32.64
N THR A 750 -14.94 -39.90 -32.31
CA THR A 750 -13.90 -40.86 -31.90
C THR A 750 -13.26 -40.42 -30.60
N SER A 751 -13.07 -41.35 -29.67
CA SER A 751 -12.33 -41.14 -28.43
C SER A 751 -11.28 -42.22 -28.22
N ALA A 752 -10.04 -41.81 -27.98
CA ALA A 752 -8.95 -42.69 -27.61
C ALA A 752 -9.04 -43.21 -26.16
N SER A 753 -10.05 -42.79 -25.40
CA SER A 753 -10.42 -43.31 -24.09
C SER A 753 -11.95 -43.46 -24.00
N SER A 754 -12.59 -42.98 -22.93
CA SER A 754 -14.04 -42.98 -22.78
C SER A 754 -14.70 -41.82 -23.53
N MET A 755 -15.96 -42.00 -23.90
CA MET A 755 -16.82 -40.99 -24.51
C MET A 755 -18.11 -40.88 -23.71
N THR A 756 -18.43 -39.64 -23.28
CA THR A 756 -19.66 -39.33 -22.56
C THR A 756 -20.38 -38.19 -23.25
N LEU A 757 -21.66 -38.39 -23.57
CA LEU A 757 -22.55 -37.35 -24.05
C LEU A 757 -23.70 -37.18 -23.06
N ASP A 758 -23.97 -35.93 -22.72
CA ASP A 758 -24.96 -35.51 -21.74
C ASP A 758 -25.69 -34.25 -22.24
N ALA A 759 -26.99 -34.18 -21.98
CA ALA A 759 -27.91 -33.13 -22.43
C ALA A 759 -29.26 -33.33 -21.73
N THR A 760 -29.36 -32.83 -20.49
CA THR A 760 -30.41 -33.21 -19.54
C THR A 760 -31.83 -33.00 -20.07
N THR A 761 -32.12 -31.83 -20.63
CA THR A 761 -33.47 -31.44 -21.06
C THR A 761 -33.70 -31.50 -22.57
N GLY A 762 -32.67 -31.26 -23.40
CA GLY A 762 -32.77 -31.28 -24.87
C GLY A 762 -32.43 -32.60 -25.55
N GLY A 763 -31.64 -33.46 -24.88
CA GLY A 763 -31.23 -34.77 -25.40
C GLY A 763 -30.18 -34.71 -26.52
N ILE A 764 -29.90 -35.87 -27.11
CA ILE A 764 -28.83 -36.10 -28.09
C ILE A 764 -29.48 -36.58 -29.39
N SER A 765 -29.08 -36.04 -30.54
CA SER A 765 -29.65 -36.42 -31.84
C SER A 765 -28.62 -36.52 -32.95
N SER A 766 -28.84 -37.42 -33.91
CA SER A 766 -28.14 -37.43 -35.19
C SER A 766 -29.11 -37.20 -36.35
N ALA A 767 -28.77 -36.33 -37.31
CA ALA A 767 -29.63 -36.02 -38.46
C ALA A 767 -29.71 -37.16 -39.50
N GLY A 768 -28.84 -38.17 -39.39
CA GLY A 768 -28.73 -39.29 -40.31
C GLY A 768 -27.81 -40.37 -39.74
N THR A 769 -27.02 -41.01 -40.60
CA THR A 769 -26.05 -42.04 -40.15
C THR A 769 -25.00 -41.43 -39.22
N ALA A 770 -24.68 -42.07 -38.09
CA ALA A 770 -23.65 -41.60 -37.16
C ALA A 770 -22.81 -42.76 -36.62
N SER A 771 -21.56 -42.45 -36.23
CA SER A 771 -20.62 -43.42 -35.66
C SER A 771 -19.98 -42.89 -34.40
N PHE A 772 -19.95 -43.70 -33.34
CA PHE A 772 -19.39 -43.37 -32.03
C PHE A 772 -18.36 -44.42 -31.64
N ASN A 773 -17.09 -44.03 -31.67
CA ASN A 773 -15.97 -44.94 -31.49
C ASN A 773 -15.14 -44.57 -30.26
N ALA A 774 -15.42 -45.16 -29.12
CA ALA A 774 -14.58 -45.10 -27.92
C ALA A 774 -13.69 -46.35 -27.83
N THR A 775 -12.49 -46.23 -27.26
CA THR A 775 -11.67 -47.39 -26.85
C THR A 775 -11.95 -47.80 -25.40
N GLY A 776 -12.47 -46.86 -24.60
CA GLY A 776 -13.01 -47.04 -23.26
C GLY A 776 -14.54 -47.08 -23.27
N ASN A 777 -15.17 -46.64 -22.18
CA ASN A 777 -16.63 -46.68 -22.07
C ASN A 777 -17.29 -45.69 -23.04
N LEU A 778 -18.44 -46.06 -23.58
CA LEU A 778 -19.32 -45.20 -24.35
C LEU A 778 -20.65 -45.06 -23.60
N ALA A 779 -20.98 -43.86 -23.14
CA ALA A 779 -22.18 -43.59 -22.37
C ALA A 779 -22.94 -42.39 -22.92
N PHE A 780 -24.24 -42.56 -23.14
CA PHE A 780 -25.17 -41.45 -23.34
C PHE A 780 -26.06 -41.39 -22.10
N ASN A 781 -25.96 -40.30 -21.34
CA ASN A 781 -26.69 -40.15 -20.09
C ASN A 781 -28.17 -39.81 -20.33
N ASN A 782 -28.48 -39.24 -21.50
CA ASN A 782 -29.81 -38.77 -21.87
C ASN A 782 -30.30 -39.39 -23.17
N THR A 783 -31.53 -39.03 -23.55
CA THR A 783 -32.22 -39.53 -24.74
C THR A 783 -31.36 -39.39 -25.98
N PHE A 784 -31.17 -40.48 -26.74
CA PHE A 784 -30.55 -40.45 -28.05
C PHE A 784 -31.57 -40.77 -29.15
N ILE A 785 -31.68 -39.88 -30.15
CA ILE A 785 -32.53 -40.05 -31.33
C ILE A 785 -31.66 -40.16 -32.57
N SER A 786 -31.71 -41.30 -33.25
CA SER A 786 -30.98 -41.49 -34.51
C SER A 786 -31.87 -41.14 -35.71
N GLY A 787 -31.33 -40.38 -36.67
CA GLY A 787 -31.96 -40.12 -37.96
C GLY A 787 -31.63 -41.17 -39.04
N GLY A 788 -30.85 -42.20 -38.67
CA GLY A 788 -30.42 -43.27 -39.56
C GLY A 788 -29.63 -44.37 -38.83
N ALA A 789 -28.85 -45.14 -39.58
CA ALA A 789 -28.04 -46.22 -39.03
C ALA A 789 -26.99 -45.71 -38.04
N THR A 790 -26.82 -46.41 -36.93
CA THR A 790 -25.91 -46.03 -35.84
C THR A 790 -24.83 -47.10 -35.65
N THR A 791 -23.57 -46.69 -35.68
CA THR A 791 -22.43 -47.57 -35.34
C THR A 791 -21.88 -47.20 -33.97
N LEU A 792 -21.73 -48.19 -33.09
CA LEU A 792 -21.19 -48.01 -31.75
C LEU A 792 -19.94 -48.88 -31.54
N SER A 793 -18.95 -48.35 -30.84
CA SER A 793 -17.76 -49.09 -30.42
C SER A 793 -17.23 -48.55 -29.09
N ALA A 794 -16.83 -49.46 -28.19
CA ALA A 794 -16.22 -49.20 -26.89
C ALA A 794 -14.91 -50.01 -26.70
N GLY A 795 -14.30 -50.43 -27.81
CA GLY A 795 -13.18 -51.37 -27.79
C GLY A 795 -13.53 -52.74 -27.20
N THR A 796 -12.53 -53.56 -26.89
CA THR A 796 -12.75 -54.89 -26.29
C THR A 796 -12.93 -54.85 -24.77
N THR A 797 -12.64 -53.71 -24.13
CA THR A 797 -12.63 -53.57 -22.68
C THR A 797 -13.67 -52.60 -22.13
N GLY A 798 -14.16 -51.66 -22.95
CA GLY A 798 -15.15 -50.67 -22.55
C GLY A 798 -16.57 -51.18 -22.69
N ASP A 799 -17.47 -50.58 -21.91
CA ASP A 799 -18.90 -50.88 -21.95
C ASP A 799 -19.67 -49.81 -22.75
N ILE A 800 -20.74 -50.22 -23.42
CA ILE A 800 -21.71 -49.33 -24.09
C ILE A 800 -22.97 -49.24 -23.22
N THR A 801 -23.35 -48.03 -22.80
CA THR A 801 -24.51 -47.81 -21.91
C THR A 801 -25.42 -46.71 -22.47
N LEU A 802 -26.55 -47.11 -23.04
CA LEU A 802 -27.60 -46.23 -23.54
C LEU A 802 -28.93 -46.72 -22.93
N THR A 803 -29.22 -46.30 -21.69
CA THR A 803 -30.28 -46.88 -20.85
C THR A 803 -31.55 -46.03 -20.75
N ASN A 804 -31.56 -44.84 -21.35
CA ASN A 804 -32.73 -43.98 -21.32
C ASN A 804 -33.91 -44.62 -22.08
N SER A 805 -35.09 -44.69 -21.45
CA SER A 805 -36.29 -45.31 -22.03
C SER A 805 -36.86 -44.59 -23.25
N ALA A 806 -36.44 -43.35 -23.49
CA ALA A 806 -36.87 -42.53 -24.62
C ALA A 806 -35.91 -42.58 -25.81
N ASN A 807 -34.80 -43.32 -25.73
CA ASN A 807 -33.93 -43.57 -26.88
C ASN A 807 -34.74 -44.09 -28.07
N ASP A 808 -34.43 -43.62 -29.27
CA ASP A 808 -35.13 -43.94 -30.52
C ASP A 808 -34.13 -44.17 -31.65
N PHE A 809 -33.93 -45.43 -32.02
CA PHE A 809 -33.09 -45.81 -33.15
C PHE A 809 -33.94 -46.07 -34.40
N THR A 810 -33.89 -45.18 -35.38
CA THR A 810 -34.70 -45.31 -36.62
C THR A 810 -34.03 -46.12 -37.73
N GLY A 811 -32.80 -46.57 -37.53
CA GLY A 811 -32.04 -47.40 -38.48
C GLY A 811 -31.23 -48.48 -37.78
N ALA A 812 -30.58 -49.34 -38.57
CA ALA A 812 -29.82 -50.47 -38.04
C ALA A 812 -28.73 -50.03 -37.04
N VAL A 813 -28.67 -50.70 -35.88
CA VAL A 813 -27.68 -50.46 -34.83
C VAL A 813 -26.60 -51.54 -34.92
N SER A 814 -25.37 -51.14 -35.23
CA SER A 814 -24.22 -52.05 -35.37
C SER A 814 -23.21 -51.81 -34.25
N ILE A 815 -22.72 -52.88 -33.62
CA ILE A 815 -21.72 -52.79 -32.54
C ILE A 815 -20.40 -53.38 -33.04
N THR A 816 -19.43 -52.52 -33.34
CA THR A 816 -18.14 -52.97 -33.90
C THR A 816 -17.33 -53.77 -32.87
N SER A 817 -17.27 -53.27 -31.63
CA SER A 817 -16.68 -53.99 -30.49
C SER A 817 -17.13 -53.40 -29.16
N ALA A 818 -17.42 -54.24 -28.17
CA ALA A 818 -17.66 -53.84 -26.78
C ALA A 818 -17.37 -55.01 -25.81
N ARG A 819 -17.17 -54.68 -24.53
CA ARG A 819 -17.24 -55.64 -23.43
C ARG A 819 -18.69 -55.93 -23.07
N ASN A 820 -19.35 -55.06 -22.32
CA ASN A 820 -20.79 -55.17 -22.07
C ASN A 820 -21.55 -54.12 -22.86
N VAL A 821 -22.79 -54.44 -23.22
CA VAL A 821 -23.68 -53.55 -23.94
C VAL A 821 -25.03 -53.56 -23.26
N THR A 822 -25.54 -52.38 -22.93
CA THR A 822 -26.92 -52.19 -22.50
C THR A 822 -27.58 -51.13 -23.38
N LEU A 823 -28.59 -51.55 -24.15
CA LEU A 823 -29.39 -50.69 -25.01
C LEU A 823 -30.85 -50.72 -24.57
N VAL A 824 -31.46 -49.55 -24.53
CA VAL A 824 -32.91 -49.38 -24.45
C VAL A 824 -33.35 -48.60 -25.68
N ASP A 825 -34.46 -49.02 -26.27
CA ASP A 825 -35.08 -48.38 -27.43
C ASP A 825 -36.60 -48.33 -27.26
N THR A 826 -37.20 -47.20 -27.60
CA THR A 826 -38.64 -46.94 -27.40
C THR A 826 -39.52 -47.64 -28.45
N ASN A 827 -38.95 -48.03 -29.59
CA ASN A 827 -39.68 -48.63 -30.70
C ASN A 827 -39.04 -49.95 -31.16
N ALA A 828 -39.16 -50.26 -32.45
CA ALA A 828 -38.63 -51.49 -33.02
C ALA A 828 -37.18 -51.28 -33.44
N ILE A 829 -36.30 -52.20 -33.04
CA ILE A 829 -34.87 -52.07 -33.29
C ILE A 829 -34.39 -53.13 -34.29
N ASP A 830 -33.65 -52.69 -35.29
CA ASP A 830 -32.91 -53.56 -36.20
C ASP A 830 -31.44 -53.66 -35.78
N LEU A 831 -30.99 -54.86 -35.47
CA LEU A 831 -29.62 -55.13 -35.06
C LEU A 831 -28.76 -55.45 -36.29
N GLY A 832 -27.85 -54.55 -36.61
CA GLY A 832 -26.80 -54.79 -37.59
C GLY A 832 -25.71 -55.73 -37.06
N ALA A 833 -24.65 -55.90 -37.85
CA ALA A 833 -23.53 -56.75 -37.46
C ALA A 833 -22.92 -56.26 -36.14
N SER A 834 -22.85 -57.16 -35.15
CA SER A 834 -22.48 -56.80 -33.78
C SER A 834 -21.53 -57.81 -33.15
N THR A 835 -20.46 -57.33 -32.50
CA THR A 835 -19.47 -58.14 -31.78
C THR A 835 -19.36 -57.69 -30.33
N ILE A 836 -19.73 -58.56 -29.39
CA ILE A 836 -19.81 -58.25 -27.95
C ILE A 836 -19.12 -59.38 -27.17
N SER A 837 -18.08 -59.03 -26.42
CA SER A 837 -17.25 -60.00 -25.71
C SER A 837 -17.77 -60.39 -24.31
N GLY A 838 -18.69 -59.60 -23.76
CA GLY A 838 -19.35 -59.81 -22.47
C GLY A 838 -20.86 -59.90 -22.64
N THR A 839 -21.60 -59.25 -21.74
CA THR A 839 -23.08 -59.32 -21.72
C THR A 839 -23.72 -58.38 -22.75
N PHE A 840 -24.84 -58.81 -23.32
CA PHE A 840 -25.68 -57.98 -24.18
C PHE A 840 -27.10 -57.89 -23.60
N GLY A 841 -27.45 -56.72 -23.06
CA GLY A 841 -28.80 -56.39 -22.62
C GLY A 841 -29.50 -55.47 -23.61
N LEU A 842 -30.67 -55.87 -24.10
CA LEU A 842 -31.51 -55.06 -24.97
C LEU A 842 -32.96 -55.04 -24.45
N THR A 843 -33.54 -53.84 -24.35
CA THR A 843 -34.98 -53.65 -24.13
C THR A 843 -35.55 -52.80 -25.25
N ALA A 844 -36.48 -53.34 -26.03
CA ALA A 844 -37.13 -52.64 -27.13
C ALA A 844 -38.65 -52.53 -26.90
N GLY A 845 -39.22 -51.37 -27.17
CA GLY A 845 -40.67 -51.14 -27.12
C GLY A 845 -41.45 -51.81 -28.28
N GLY A 846 -40.75 -52.19 -29.34
CA GLY A 846 -41.26 -52.79 -30.58
C GLY A 846 -40.67 -54.18 -30.88
N ALA A 847 -40.71 -54.57 -32.15
CA ALA A 847 -40.08 -55.80 -32.63
C ALA A 847 -38.56 -55.67 -32.61
N VAL A 848 -37.86 -56.76 -32.35
CA VAL A 848 -36.40 -56.85 -32.51
C VAL A 848 -36.14 -57.65 -33.78
N THR A 849 -35.37 -57.11 -34.71
CA THR A 849 -34.93 -57.82 -35.92
C THR A 849 -33.41 -57.80 -36.02
N ASP A 850 -32.84 -58.67 -36.85
CA ASP A 850 -31.43 -58.62 -37.21
C ASP A 850 -31.23 -58.53 -38.72
N SER A 851 -30.35 -57.62 -39.12
CA SER A 851 -29.89 -57.46 -40.51
C SER A 851 -28.42 -57.81 -40.68
N GLY A 852 -27.73 -58.20 -39.59
CA GLY A 852 -26.35 -58.69 -39.60
C GLY A 852 -26.06 -59.72 -38.51
N THR A 853 -24.90 -60.38 -38.61
CA THR A 853 -24.49 -61.41 -37.65
C THR A 853 -24.28 -60.82 -36.25
N LEU A 854 -24.92 -61.42 -35.24
CA LEU A 854 -24.70 -61.12 -33.82
C LEU A 854 -23.73 -62.12 -33.20
N ALA A 855 -22.52 -61.69 -32.89
CA ALA A 855 -21.49 -62.47 -32.20
C ALA A 855 -21.37 -62.01 -30.74
N VAL A 856 -22.09 -62.67 -29.84
CA VAL A 856 -22.07 -62.39 -28.39
C VAL A 856 -21.52 -63.59 -27.63
N THR A 857 -20.44 -63.41 -26.87
CA THR A 857 -19.82 -64.51 -26.10
C THR A 857 -20.35 -64.64 -24.67
N GLY A 858 -20.87 -63.57 -24.08
CA GLY A 858 -21.51 -63.60 -22.77
C GLY A 858 -23.03 -63.79 -22.83
N THR A 859 -23.70 -63.54 -21.71
CA THR A 859 -25.16 -63.67 -21.63
C THR A 859 -25.86 -62.59 -22.44
N THR A 860 -26.73 -63.02 -23.35
CA THR A 860 -27.67 -62.15 -24.08
C THR A 860 -29.03 -62.15 -23.39
N THR A 861 -29.55 -60.96 -23.06
CA THR A 861 -30.90 -60.74 -22.53
C THR A 861 -31.62 -59.76 -23.44
N ILE A 862 -32.64 -60.23 -24.16
CA ILE A 862 -33.46 -59.40 -25.06
C ILE A 862 -34.89 -59.38 -24.52
N THR A 863 -35.44 -58.19 -24.36
CA THR A 863 -36.84 -57.97 -24.01
C THR A 863 -37.49 -57.15 -25.10
N ALA A 864 -38.45 -57.76 -25.82
CA ALA A 864 -39.38 -57.04 -26.69
C ALA A 864 -40.73 -56.91 -25.96
N GLY A 865 -41.45 -55.80 -26.13
CA GLY A 865 -42.77 -55.59 -25.51
C GLY A 865 -43.74 -56.78 -25.69
N SER A 866 -44.73 -56.93 -24.78
CA SER A 866 -45.56 -58.15 -24.58
C SER A 866 -46.36 -58.69 -25.78
N THR A 867 -46.27 -58.06 -26.95
CA THR A 867 -46.96 -58.43 -28.19
C THR A 867 -46.04 -58.45 -29.41
N ASN A 868 -44.73 -58.34 -29.22
CA ASN A 868 -43.76 -58.14 -30.29
C ASN A 868 -42.88 -59.38 -30.52
N ASN A 869 -42.39 -59.54 -31.75
CA ASN A 869 -41.48 -60.62 -32.11
C ASN A 869 -40.03 -60.24 -31.77
N ILE A 870 -39.23 -61.27 -31.43
CA ILE A 870 -37.77 -61.25 -31.42
C ILE A 870 -37.31 -62.22 -32.50
#